data_AF-A0A8H5DK34-F1
#
_entry.id   AF-A0A8H5DK34-F1
#
_cell.length_a   1.000
_cell.length_b   1.000
_cell.length_c   1.000
_cell.angle_alpha   90.00
_cell.angle_beta   90.00
_cell.angle_gamma   90.00
#
_symmetry.space_group_name_H-M   'P 1'
#
loop_
_entity.id
_entity.type
_entity.pdbx_description
1 polymer ?
#
loop_
_entity_poly.entity_id
_entity_poly.type
_entity_poly.pdbx_seq_one_letter_code
_entity_poly.pdbx_strand_id
1 'polypeptide(L)'
;MAAAALANKKQLVRVIVPKALLQQTAQLLQARLGGILGRGIRHVPFSRRTPTTEKNIRAFHSIHRDMLKSAGVMICQPEHNMSFMLSGRQRLLDEQPAQAGPMIKVQDWLTRVSRDILDESDYTLAVRTQLIYPSGSQTTVDGHPHRWLVVEAVLRLVDSHLYDLPMVFPHSISVIRREGGGFPFVFFLRQDVEDELVRRLTADICQGVGGILPLAEQAMALEERVAVKDFISSARPRSTSIDRIRTLSPDRPSLRQTIYLLRGLLVNRILMMTLKKRWNVEYGLHPQRDPIAVPFHAKGVPSDQSEWGHPDVAILFTCLAFYYDGVNLAQLRQCLEHILKSDDPSTEYDTWTKSTDNFPSSLKAWNSINVDDEMQLGEIWKVVRYNEVVIDYFLNNFVFPRHAKQFEVKLQSNGWDIPLSPLENESESDKSSREKSLSTGFSGTNDNRTMLPLNIQQRDLLSLHHTSAEVLTYLLHPRNRHCILPRDVPPSGLGRATEIDLLHCLKDKHIHVLIDAGAQILEMNNFTLVEQWLKIETGVLAALYFDEDNKAWILTREGRKTPLLASPFSDDLSKCLVYLDEAHTRGTDLRLPPDARGALTLRLGQTKDHTVQAAMRLRQLGTTQAVSFFIPPEVHQSIADLQDKTMHEHIDSADVIQWLLDNTCDQIEQLQPLYYSQGMDYCRRLQAALDHPNFLTDKKQRKAYVEAIRQDEQQSLQSLYEPKMKSRATGMQTSNNRVLEGFIQDLNARKKTFQDTGKAVHASALQEVEQEREVAFEVESVRQVKKPQHYAAYSFPGLNASLESFIRTGRLPADTNYFDHVFHALARTGIGRKFKVHSKATNSKLLETVEFGRTIRPKGDVSNDNFMRPINWVLWSPATEIAVLINPEEAEALIPIMRDPDAQVPTHLLIYAAPITRKMLQFNDLTFHSIPPLPSGWKAPSWLQVELGLYGGRLYFEWDEYDDICALLGIQEGLVEAEQANLEVSLDGAADEEPVQDGLLTELHKKSQAERKLAQNPLTFLQEWLAIRRRGQDFAHSPMGFVSQGKRLQGDHIFFKQAEHVAVDDTLAALAPLTHRNTADANENRDDGYYGVDDMGANEAGDDDSSDDDIEYADSEYASSAASGN
;
A
#
# COMPACT_ATOMS: atom_id res chain seq x y z
N MET A 1 28.88 -6.81 36.64
CA MET A 1 30.30 -6.61 37.00
C MET A 1 31.08 -5.83 35.94
N ALA A 2 30.97 -6.18 34.65
CA ALA A 2 31.65 -5.46 33.56
C ALA A 2 31.36 -3.95 33.52
N ALA A 3 30.07 -3.55 33.54
CA ALA A 3 29.68 -2.14 33.52
C ALA A 3 30.27 -1.33 34.70
N ALA A 4 30.36 -1.93 35.89
CA ALA A 4 30.95 -1.30 37.07
C ALA A 4 32.47 -1.13 36.95
N ALA A 5 33.16 -2.10 36.37
CA ALA A 5 34.61 -2.01 36.18
C ALA A 5 34.98 -0.97 35.11
N LEU A 6 34.18 -0.88 34.04
CA LEU A 6 34.44 0.02 32.92
C LEU A 6 34.04 1.47 33.18
N ALA A 7 33.03 1.72 34.03
CA ALA A 7 32.64 3.08 34.38
C ALA A 7 33.65 3.66 35.36
N ASN A 8 34.66 4.35 34.81
CA ASN A 8 35.91 4.73 35.49
C ASN A 8 36.19 6.25 35.46
N LYS A 9 35.20 7.06 35.09
CA LYS A 9 35.28 8.53 34.85
C LYS A 9 36.13 8.97 33.65
N LYS A 10 36.83 8.06 32.98
CA LYS A 10 37.56 8.32 31.73
C LYS A 10 36.73 7.97 30.51
N GLN A 11 35.97 6.88 30.59
CA GLN A 11 35.07 6.41 29.55
C GLN A 11 33.62 6.44 30.01
N LEU A 12 32.71 6.80 29.09
CA LEU A 12 31.27 6.76 29.32
C LEU A 12 30.76 5.36 28.99
N VAL A 13 30.32 4.61 29.98
CA VAL A 13 29.78 3.27 29.75
C VAL A 13 28.34 3.36 29.26
N ARG A 14 28.08 2.74 28.11
CA ARG A 14 26.73 2.56 27.56
C ARG A 14 26.43 1.07 27.44
N VAL A 15 25.37 0.62 28.08
CA VAL A 15 24.84 -0.73 27.95
C VAL A 15 23.69 -0.66 26.94
N ILE A 16 23.92 -1.20 25.75
CA ILE A 16 22.96 -1.21 24.64
C ILE A 16 22.18 -2.52 24.72
N VAL A 17 20.86 -2.42 24.86
CA VAL A 17 19.96 -3.57 25.01
C VAL A 17 18.73 -3.46 24.10
N PRO A 18 18.13 -4.59 23.68
CA PRO A 18 16.82 -4.61 23.03
C PRO A 18 15.70 -4.01 23.91
N LYS A 19 14.62 -3.51 23.30
CA LYS A 19 13.45 -2.91 23.98
C LYS A 19 12.90 -3.82 25.09
N ALA A 20 12.73 -5.13 24.80
CA ALA A 20 12.23 -6.12 25.75
C ALA A 20 13.10 -6.29 27.02
N LEU A 21 14.41 -6.00 26.94
CA LEU A 21 15.34 -6.14 28.07
C LEU A 21 15.54 -4.85 28.87
N LEU A 22 14.99 -3.72 28.43
CA LEU A 22 15.26 -2.41 29.02
C LEU A 22 14.92 -2.38 30.52
N GLN A 23 13.71 -2.79 30.89
CA GLN A 23 13.24 -2.72 32.27
C GLN A 23 13.99 -3.69 33.19
N GLN A 24 14.19 -4.93 32.74
CA GLN A 24 14.92 -5.95 33.49
C GLN A 24 16.39 -5.53 33.72
N THR A 25 17.05 -5.02 32.68
CA THR A 25 18.43 -4.52 32.76
C THR A 25 18.52 -3.32 33.70
N ALA A 26 17.56 -2.39 33.63
CA ALA A 26 17.50 -1.25 34.53
C ALA A 26 17.37 -1.67 35.99
N GLN A 27 16.43 -2.56 36.31
CA GLN A 27 16.24 -3.09 37.67
C GLN A 27 17.49 -3.84 38.17
N LEU A 28 18.07 -4.69 37.33
CA LEU A 28 19.28 -5.44 37.67
C LEU A 28 20.46 -4.50 37.97
N LEU A 29 20.72 -3.53 37.10
CA LEU A 29 21.80 -2.57 37.31
C LEU A 29 21.50 -1.69 38.54
N GLN A 30 20.26 -1.27 38.76
CA GLN A 30 19.88 -0.45 39.92
C GLN A 30 20.11 -1.20 41.23
N ALA A 31 19.67 -2.46 41.31
CA ALA A 31 19.88 -3.29 42.49
C ALA A 31 21.37 -3.51 42.79
N ARG A 32 22.22 -3.59 41.75
CA ARG A 32 23.65 -3.89 41.89
C ARG A 32 24.53 -2.65 42.04
N LEU A 33 24.18 -1.52 41.42
CA LEU A 33 25.02 -0.32 41.30
C LEU A 33 24.44 0.92 41.99
N GLY A 34 23.11 1.03 42.09
CA GLY A 34 22.43 2.21 42.63
C GLY A 34 22.46 2.30 44.15
N GLY A 35 22.57 1.17 44.85
CA GLY A 35 22.66 1.11 46.32
C GLY A 35 24.03 1.51 46.86
N ILE A 36 24.75 0.58 47.50
CA ILE A 36 26.03 0.83 48.20
C ILE A 36 27.11 1.46 47.30
N LEU A 37 27.11 1.13 46.00
CA LEU A 37 28.09 1.69 45.05
C LEU A 37 27.78 3.13 44.63
N GLY A 38 26.55 3.62 44.87
CA GLY A 38 26.14 5.01 44.62
C GLY A 38 26.29 5.48 43.17
N ARG A 39 26.26 4.58 42.19
CA ARG A 39 26.44 4.95 40.78
C ARG A 39 25.11 5.25 40.13
N GLY A 40 25.03 6.41 39.48
CA GLY A 40 23.85 6.79 38.71
C GLY A 40 23.61 5.85 37.53
N ILE A 41 22.35 5.57 37.25
CA ILE A 41 21.89 4.85 36.06
C ILE A 41 20.88 5.76 35.35
N ARG A 42 21.06 5.96 34.05
CA ARG A 42 20.15 6.79 33.26
C ARG A 42 19.83 6.13 31.92
N HIS A 43 18.58 6.29 31.50
CA HIS A 43 18.12 6.04 30.15
C HIS A 43 17.63 7.37 29.59
N VAL A 44 18.06 7.73 28.38
CA VAL A 44 17.66 8.96 27.71
C VAL A 44 17.13 8.58 26.34
N PRO A 45 15.80 8.52 26.16
CA PRO A 45 15.21 8.25 24.86
C PRO A 45 15.48 9.41 23.90
N PHE A 46 15.66 9.09 22.62
CA PHE A 46 15.79 10.07 21.55
C PHE A 46 15.17 9.49 20.28
N SER A 47 14.33 10.25 19.63
CA SER A 47 13.66 9.89 18.37
C SER A 47 13.69 11.07 17.42
N ARG A 48 13.33 10.89 16.15
CA ARG A 48 13.20 11.99 15.17
C ARG A 48 12.27 13.11 15.65
N ARG A 49 11.28 12.77 16.49
CA ARG A 49 10.32 13.72 17.09
C ARG A 49 10.93 14.61 18.17
N THR A 50 12.10 14.25 18.69
CA THR A 50 12.77 15.02 19.74
C THR A 50 13.24 16.37 19.17
N PRO A 51 12.81 17.53 19.73
CA PRO A 51 13.15 18.81 19.14
C PRO A 51 14.66 19.06 19.15
N THR A 52 15.23 19.42 18.00
CA THR A 52 16.68 19.63 17.79
C THR A 52 17.12 21.06 18.14
N THR A 53 16.44 21.70 19.10
CA THR A 53 16.81 23.03 19.57
C THR A 53 18.17 23.00 20.27
N GLU A 54 18.88 24.13 20.27
CA GLU A 54 20.18 24.23 20.90
C GLU A 54 20.13 23.88 22.40
N LYS A 55 19.05 24.27 23.08
CA LYS A 55 18.78 23.92 24.49
C LYS A 55 18.74 22.41 24.70
N ASN A 56 18.02 21.69 23.85
CA ASN A 56 17.87 20.24 23.96
C ASN A 56 19.19 19.51 23.66
N ILE A 57 19.92 19.94 22.62
CA ILE A 57 21.23 19.35 22.28
C ILE A 57 22.22 19.58 23.43
N ARG A 58 22.23 20.78 24.03
CA ARG A 58 23.06 21.09 25.21
C ARG A 58 22.66 20.24 26.42
N ALA A 59 21.36 20.05 26.67
CA ALA A 59 20.86 19.21 27.76
C ALA A 59 21.28 17.74 27.57
N PHE A 60 21.08 17.19 26.37
CA PHE A 60 21.51 15.83 26.01
C PHE A 60 23.00 15.65 26.26
N HIS A 61 23.84 16.57 25.79
CA HIS A 61 25.28 16.53 26.03
C HIS A 61 25.64 16.66 27.52
N SER A 62 24.98 17.55 28.28
CA SER A 62 25.21 17.72 29.72
C SER A 62 24.92 16.44 30.49
N ILE A 63 23.78 15.79 30.21
CA ILE A 63 23.40 14.52 30.86
C ILE A 63 24.49 13.47 30.68
N HIS A 64 24.99 13.29 29.45
CA HIS A 64 26.05 12.32 29.17
C HIS A 64 27.38 12.69 29.82
N ARG A 65 27.74 13.98 29.87
CA ARG A 65 28.94 14.46 30.56
C ARG A 65 28.87 14.26 32.07
N ASP A 66 27.71 14.47 32.68
CA ASP A 66 27.52 14.29 34.13
C ASP A 66 27.59 12.81 34.51
N MET A 67 27.05 11.93 33.64
CA MET A 67 27.18 10.48 33.79
C MET A 67 28.63 10.01 33.69
N LEU A 68 29.40 10.57 32.76
CA LEU A 68 30.85 10.33 32.67
C LEU A 68 31.56 10.74 33.98
N LYS A 69 31.35 11.98 34.45
CA LYS A 69 32.02 12.51 35.67
C LYS A 69 31.68 11.72 36.93
N SER A 70 30.45 11.23 37.03
CA SER A 70 29.94 10.48 38.19
C SER A 70 30.27 8.98 38.16
N ALA A 71 30.95 8.49 37.11
CA ALA A 71 31.13 7.04 36.87
C ALA A 71 29.78 6.28 36.81
N GLY A 72 28.75 6.95 36.30
CA GLY A 72 27.45 6.36 36.05
C GLY A 72 27.42 5.48 34.81
N VAL A 73 26.31 4.77 34.63
CA VAL A 73 26.05 3.87 33.49
C VAL A 73 24.84 4.36 32.71
N MET A 74 24.99 4.49 31.39
CA MET A 74 23.86 4.75 30.48
C MET A 74 23.27 3.43 30.01
N ILE A 75 21.94 3.31 30.03
CA ILE A 75 21.22 2.22 29.36
C ILE A 75 20.63 2.80 28.09
N CYS A 76 21.00 2.23 26.95
CA CYS A 76 20.66 2.74 25.62
C CYS A 76 19.91 1.68 24.84
N GLN A 77 19.05 2.12 23.92
CA GLN A 77 18.51 1.27 22.85
C GLN A 77 19.24 1.62 21.55
N PRO A 78 19.42 0.64 20.64
CA PRO A 78 20.08 0.89 19.36
C PRO A 78 19.36 1.96 18.54
N GLU A 79 18.03 1.91 18.54
CA GLU A 79 17.10 2.82 17.84
C GLU A 79 17.37 4.28 18.22
N HIS A 80 17.50 4.59 19.52
CA HIS A 80 17.76 5.94 20.00
C HIS A 80 19.15 6.46 19.59
N ASN A 81 20.16 5.59 19.60
CA ASN A 81 21.52 5.96 19.19
C ASN A 81 21.56 6.27 17.69
N MET A 82 20.92 5.44 16.88
CA MET A 82 20.81 5.64 15.43
C MET A 82 20.00 6.90 15.12
N SER A 83 18.91 7.16 15.85
CA SER A 83 18.04 8.33 15.69
C SER A 83 18.79 9.64 15.93
N PHE A 84 19.60 9.71 17.00
CA PHE A 84 20.43 10.89 17.26
C PHE A 84 21.45 11.15 16.14
N MET A 85 22.09 10.09 15.65
CA MET A 85 23.05 10.17 14.53
C MET A 85 22.38 10.62 13.23
N LEU A 86 21.23 10.02 12.88
CA LEU A 86 20.47 10.37 11.68
C LEU A 86 19.94 11.80 11.75
N SER A 87 19.45 12.24 12.92
CA SER A 87 18.97 13.61 13.11
C SER A 87 20.05 14.66 12.84
N GLY A 88 21.30 14.41 13.25
CA GLY A 88 22.42 15.30 12.90
C GLY A 88 22.68 15.39 11.40
N ARG A 89 22.61 14.27 10.68
CA ARG A 89 22.77 14.21 9.21
C ARG A 89 21.58 14.83 8.49
N GLN A 90 20.36 14.61 8.97
CA GLN A 90 19.13 15.20 8.45
C GLN A 90 19.20 16.72 8.47
N ARG A 91 19.63 17.31 9.59
CA ARG A 91 19.77 18.77 9.68
C ARG A 91 20.82 19.35 8.72
N LEU A 92 21.77 18.54 8.23
CA LEU A 92 22.64 18.95 7.12
C LEU A 92 21.90 18.92 5.77
N LEU A 93 21.05 17.92 5.54
CA LEU A 93 20.20 17.83 4.36
C LEU A 93 19.23 19.02 4.30
N ASP A 94 18.61 19.38 5.42
CA ASP A 94 17.63 20.46 5.55
C ASP A 94 18.27 21.87 5.45
N GLU A 95 19.56 21.96 5.10
CA GLU A 95 20.35 23.18 5.09
C GLU A 95 20.37 23.95 6.44
N GLN A 96 20.29 23.23 7.57
CA GLN A 96 20.31 23.78 8.94
C GLN A 96 21.64 23.47 9.69
N PRO A 97 22.79 24.00 9.24
CA PRO A 97 24.10 23.69 9.82
C PRO A 97 24.25 24.14 11.27
N ALA A 98 23.48 25.15 11.71
CA ALA A 98 23.50 25.66 13.08
C ALA A 98 23.02 24.62 14.11
N GLN A 99 22.05 23.76 13.73
CA GLN A 99 21.57 22.65 14.55
C GLN A 99 22.41 21.39 14.31
N ALA A 100 22.75 21.11 13.05
CA ALA A 100 23.51 19.92 12.68
C ALA A 100 24.91 19.89 13.30
N GLY A 101 25.64 21.02 13.28
CA GLY A 101 27.01 21.10 13.76
C GLY A 101 27.16 20.67 15.22
N PRO A 102 26.39 21.23 16.18
CA PRO A 102 26.38 20.77 17.56
C PRO A 102 26.05 19.28 17.73
N MET A 103 25.05 18.75 17.01
CA MET A 103 24.68 17.32 17.11
C MET A 103 25.82 16.41 16.64
N ILE A 104 26.41 16.71 15.49
CA ILE A 104 27.52 15.93 14.93
C ILE A 104 28.74 16.00 15.85
N LYS A 105 29.04 17.17 16.44
CA LYS A 105 30.10 17.30 17.44
C LYS A 105 29.85 16.46 18.70
N VAL A 106 28.59 16.38 19.17
CA VAL A 106 28.22 15.53 20.31
C VAL A 106 28.35 14.06 19.94
N GLN A 107 27.93 13.66 18.74
CA GLN A 107 28.11 12.30 18.24
C GLN A 107 29.59 11.92 18.15
N ASP A 108 30.44 12.78 17.57
CA ASP A 108 31.88 12.58 17.52
C ASP A 108 32.52 12.48 18.91
N TRP A 109 32.01 13.27 19.87
CA TRP A 109 32.43 13.17 21.26
C TRP A 109 32.03 11.81 21.85
N LEU A 110 30.78 11.38 21.70
CA LEU A 110 30.30 10.06 22.15
C LEU A 110 31.15 8.94 21.54
N THR A 111 31.43 8.97 20.24
CA THR A 111 32.24 7.96 19.56
C THR A 111 33.64 7.84 20.16
N ARG A 112 34.25 8.95 20.60
CA ARG A 112 35.60 8.97 21.18
C ARG A 112 35.65 8.63 22.67
N VAL A 113 34.61 8.93 23.44
CA VAL A 113 34.65 8.77 24.91
C VAL A 113 33.88 7.56 25.42
N SER A 114 33.03 6.96 24.59
CA SER A 114 32.15 5.87 25.04
C SER A 114 32.88 4.53 25.07
N ARG A 115 32.39 3.65 25.95
CA ARG A 115 32.73 2.24 26.02
C ARG A 115 31.42 1.46 26.01
N ASP A 116 31.15 0.82 24.87
CA ASP A 116 29.86 0.18 24.66
C ASP A 116 29.89 -1.30 25.03
N ILE A 117 28.84 -1.72 25.71
CA ILE A 117 28.52 -3.11 26.02
C ILE A 117 27.21 -3.42 25.32
N LEU A 118 27.23 -4.35 24.37
CA LEU A 118 26.03 -4.79 23.68
C LEU A 118 25.57 -6.11 24.33
N ASP A 119 24.36 -6.14 24.85
CA ASP A 119 23.70 -7.38 25.24
C ASP A 119 22.87 -7.90 24.07
N GLU A 120 22.76 -9.22 23.92
CA GLU A 120 22.09 -9.86 22.76
C GLU A 120 22.60 -9.26 21.43
N SER A 121 23.92 -9.25 21.25
CA SER A 121 24.58 -8.58 20.11
C SER A 121 24.24 -9.19 18.74
N ASP A 122 23.85 -10.45 18.70
CA ASP A 122 23.27 -11.13 17.53
C ASP A 122 21.94 -10.53 17.09
N TYR A 123 21.11 -10.08 18.03
CA TYR A 123 19.85 -9.36 17.76
C TYR A 123 20.10 -7.88 17.49
N THR A 124 20.89 -7.22 18.34
CA THR A 124 21.18 -5.78 18.24
C THR A 124 21.89 -5.42 16.93
N LEU A 125 22.72 -6.31 16.40
CA LEU A 125 23.43 -6.14 15.13
C LEU A 125 22.79 -6.91 13.97
N ALA A 126 21.56 -7.40 14.15
CA ALA A 126 20.87 -8.17 13.13
C ALA A 126 20.64 -7.35 11.86
N VAL A 127 20.92 -7.96 10.71
CA VAL A 127 20.76 -7.36 9.37
C VAL A 127 19.32 -6.92 9.09
N ARG A 128 18.34 -7.51 9.80
CA ARG A 128 16.91 -7.19 9.67
C ARG A 128 16.49 -5.90 10.33
N THR A 129 17.36 -5.25 11.11
CA THR A 129 17.02 -4.00 11.79
C THR A 129 17.61 -2.81 11.05
N GLN A 130 16.76 -1.89 10.60
CA GLN A 130 17.16 -0.65 9.94
C GLN A 130 16.26 0.49 10.38
N LEU A 131 16.88 1.64 10.65
CA LEU A 131 16.20 2.90 10.94
C LEU A 131 16.27 3.81 9.72
N ILE A 132 15.12 4.31 9.27
CA ILE A 132 15.00 5.11 8.04
C ILE A 132 14.34 6.46 8.32
N TYR A 133 14.98 7.52 7.83
CA TYR A 133 14.48 8.89 7.84
C TYR A 133 14.10 9.28 6.41
N PRO A 134 12.81 9.14 6.02
CA PRO A 134 12.33 9.68 4.75
C PRO A 134 12.47 11.20 4.70
N SER A 135 12.75 11.75 3.52
CA SER A 135 12.96 13.18 3.27
C SER A 135 12.57 13.59 1.86
N GLY A 136 12.29 14.87 1.67
CA GLY A 136 11.88 15.42 0.37
C GLY A 136 10.37 15.33 0.17
N SER A 137 9.89 15.70 -1.02
CA SER A 137 8.45 15.73 -1.28
C SER A 137 7.85 14.33 -1.31
N GLN A 138 6.72 14.16 -0.62
CA GLN A 138 5.93 12.94 -0.67
C GLN A 138 5.14 12.88 -1.99
N THR A 139 5.28 11.78 -2.74
CA THR A 139 4.58 11.54 -4.01
C THR A 139 3.87 10.19 -3.99
N THR A 140 2.88 10.00 -4.86
CA THR A 140 2.26 8.68 -5.07
C THR A 140 3.27 7.69 -5.62
N VAL A 141 3.13 6.42 -5.24
CA VAL A 141 3.91 5.32 -5.84
C VAL A 141 3.81 5.35 -7.37
N ASP A 142 4.93 5.04 -8.04
CA ASP A 142 4.96 4.91 -9.51
C ASP A 142 3.95 3.86 -9.97
N GLY A 143 3.24 4.11 -11.08
CA GLY A 143 2.19 3.21 -11.60
C GLY A 143 0.81 3.32 -10.96
N HIS A 144 0.57 4.29 -10.06
CA HIS A 144 -0.77 4.60 -9.54
C HIS A 144 -1.80 4.91 -10.66
N PRO A 145 -3.07 4.46 -10.56
CA PRO A 145 -3.62 3.50 -9.57
C PRO A 145 -3.42 2.03 -9.95
N HIS A 146 -2.98 1.75 -11.19
CA HIS A 146 -2.83 0.39 -11.72
C HIS A 146 -1.98 -0.52 -10.83
N ARG A 147 -1.03 0.04 -10.08
CA ARG A 147 -0.14 -0.72 -9.21
C ARG A 147 -0.86 -1.58 -8.17
N TRP A 148 -1.89 -1.07 -7.50
CA TRP A 148 -2.67 -1.86 -6.54
C TRP A 148 -3.84 -2.58 -7.20
N LEU A 149 -4.45 -2.01 -8.25
CA LEU A 149 -5.52 -2.68 -9.01
C LEU A 149 -5.04 -4.01 -9.62
N VAL A 150 -3.80 -4.05 -10.12
CA VAL A 150 -3.19 -5.28 -10.64
C VAL A 150 -2.93 -6.28 -9.52
N VAL A 151 -2.52 -5.83 -8.33
CA VAL A 151 -2.34 -6.70 -7.15
C VAL A 151 -3.67 -7.35 -6.76
N GLU A 152 -4.74 -6.57 -6.62
CA GLU A 152 -6.10 -7.05 -6.31
C GLU A 152 -6.59 -8.03 -7.38
N ALA A 153 -6.37 -7.74 -8.66
CA ALA A 153 -6.73 -8.65 -9.75
C ALA A 153 -5.93 -9.98 -9.71
N VAL A 154 -4.64 -9.93 -9.37
CA VAL A 154 -3.82 -11.13 -9.19
C VAL A 154 -4.28 -11.95 -7.98
N LEU A 155 -4.62 -11.30 -6.86
CA LEU A 155 -5.15 -11.99 -5.66
C LEU A 155 -6.48 -12.68 -5.93
N ARG A 156 -7.39 -12.07 -6.72
CA ARG A 156 -8.61 -12.73 -7.17
C ARG A 156 -8.34 -13.98 -8.01
N LEU A 157 -7.34 -13.94 -8.90
CA LEU A 157 -6.92 -15.13 -9.64
C LEU A 157 -6.34 -16.19 -8.69
N VAL A 158 -5.57 -15.79 -7.67
CA VAL A 158 -5.08 -16.71 -6.64
C VAL A 158 -6.24 -17.44 -5.97
N ASP A 159 -7.25 -16.72 -5.45
CA ASP A 159 -8.40 -17.36 -4.80
C ASP A 159 -9.12 -18.36 -5.71
N SER A 160 -9.27 -18.04 -7.00
CA SER A 160 -9.88 -18.96 -7.97
C SER A 160 -9.12 -20.29 -8.11
N HIS A 161 -7.78 -20.27 -8.08
CA HIS A 161 -6.96 -21.48 -8.17
C HIS A 161 -6.93 -22.28 -6.86
N LEU A 162 -7.18 -21.64 -5.71
CA LEU A 162 -7.17 -22.30 -4.40
C LEU A 162 -8.32 -23.28 -4.16
N TYR A 163 -9.33 -23.32 -5.03
CA TYR A 163 -10.35 -24.37 -5.02
C TYR A 163 -9.83 -25.71 -5.54
N ASP A 164 -9.05 -25.68 -6.63
CA ASP A 164 -8.60 -26.90 -7.32
C ASP A 164 -7.24 -27.40 -6.82
N LEU A 165 -6.34 -26.48 -6.41
CA LEU A 165 -4.99 -26.84 -5.98
C LEU A 165 -4.95 -27.86 -4.83
N PRO A 166 -5.79 -27.78 -3.78
CA PRO A 166 -5.83 -28.80 -2.72
C PRO A 166 -6.27 -30.18 -3.22
N MET A 167 -7.07 -30.27 -4.28
CA MET A 167 -7.48 -31.54 -4.87
C MET A 167 -6.35 -32.18 -5.69
N VAL A 168 -5.57 -31.37 -6.39
CA VAL A 168 -4.44 -31.83 -7.22
C VAL A 168 -3.19 -32.09 -6.37
N PHE A 169 -2.98 -31.30 -5.32
CA PHE A 169 -1.81 -31.38 -4.43
C PHE A 169 -2.21 -31.49 -2.94
N PRO A 170 -2.89 -32.58 -2.53
CA PRO A 170 -3.45 -32.72 -1.18
C PRO A 170 -2.41 -32.73 -0.03
N HIS A 171 -1.13 -32.90 -0.36
CA HIS A 171 -0.03 -32.91 0.60
C HIS A 171 0.92 -31.70 0.47
N SER A 172 0.68 -30.82 -0.50
CA SER A 172 1.56 -29.67 -0.76
C SER A 172 0.92 -28.33 -0.34
N ILE A 173 -0.40 -28.28 -0.14
CA ILE A 173 -1.12 -27.07 0.27
C ILE A 173 -2.25 -27.39 1.25
N SER A 174 -2.49 -26.50 2.21
CA SER A 174 -3.68 -26.49 3.06
C SER A 174 -4.40 -25.14 2.92
N VAL A 175 -5.70 -25.19 2.63
CA VAL A 175 -6.55 -24.02 2.43
C VAL A 175 -7.70 -24.07 3.42
N ILE A 176 -7.83 -23.05 4.27
CA ILE A 176 -8.87 -22.94 5.29
C ILE A 176 -9.79 -21.78 4.90
N ARG A 177 -11.02 -22.09 4.50
CA ARG A 177 -12.08 -21.12 4.18
C ARG A 177 -12.93 -20.86 5.43
N ARG A 178 -13.37 -19.61 5.60
CA ARG A 178 -14.26 -19.20 6.70
C ARG A 178 -15.71 -19.48 6.35
N GLU A 179 -16.55 -19.75 7.35
CA GLU A 179 -17.98 -20.03 7.16
C GLU A 179 -18.75 -18.83 6.56
N GLY A 180 -18.25 -17.60 6.73
CA GLY A 180 -18.84 -16.37 6.19
C GLY A 180 -18.26 -15.87 4.86
N GLY A 181 -17.45 -16.68 4.16
CA GLY A 181 -16.78 -16.30 2.92
C GLY A 181 -15.51 -15.45 3.11
N GLY A 182 -15.00 -14.90 2.00
CA GLY A 182 -13.77 -14.10 1.94
C GLY A 182 -12.50 -14.90 1.60
N PHE A 183 -11.39 -14.19 1.47
CA PHE A 183 -10.11 -14.76 1.07
C PHE A 183 -9.63 -15.84 2.09
N PRO A 184 -9.22 -17.02 1.63
CA PRO A 184 -8.85 -18.13 2.51
C PRO A 184 -7.51 -17.91 3.21
N PHE A 185 -7.33 -18.60 4.35
CA PHE A 185 -6.00 -18.79 4.91
C PHE A 185 -5.29 -19.92 4.14
N VAL A 186 -4.07 -19.65 3.68
CA VAL A 186 -3.32 -20.56 2.81
C VAL A 186 -2.00 -20.93 3.46
N PHE A 187 -1.69 -22.23 3.44
CA PHE A 187 -0.41 -22.76 3.93
C PHE A 187 0.24 -23.57 2.80
N PHE A 188 1.27 -23.00 2.19
CA PHE A 188 2.12 -23.69 1.22
C PHE A 188 3.14 -24.55 1.96
N LEU A 189 3.11 -25.87 1.70
CA LEU A 189 3.95 -26.86 2.39
C LEU A 189 5.15 -27.26 1.55
N ARG A 190 5.01 -27.27 0.23
CA ARG A 190 6.04 -27.68 -0.74
C ARG A 190 6.12 -26.71 -1.92
N GLN A 191 7.28 -26.69 -2.57
CA GLN A 191 7.57 -25.75 -3.66
C GLN A 191 6.85 -26.10 -4.98
N ASP A 192 6.49 -27.37 -5.18
CA ASP A 192 5.78 -27.85 -6.37
C ASP A 192 4.47 -27.10 -6.63
N VAL A 193 3.66 -26.89 -5.59
CA VAL A 193 2.40 -26.16 -5.68
C VAL A 193 2.60 -24.65 -5.80
N GLU A 194 3.68 -24.10 -5.25
CA GLU A 194 4.04 -22.68 -5.42
C GLU A 194 4.35 -22.39 -6.90
N ASP A 195 5.18 -23.25 -7.50
CA ASP A 195 5.58 -23.13 -8.90
C ASP A 195 4.39 -23.38 -9.85
N GLU A 196 3.51 -24.32 -9.51
CA GLU A 196 2.28 -24.58 -10.26
C GLU A 196 1.29 -23.41 -10.19
N LEU A 197 1.10 -22.80 -9.02
CA LEU A 197 0.26 -21.61 -8.88
C LEU A 197 0.80 -20.47 -9.75
N VAL A 198 2.09 -20.15 -9.66
CA VAL A 198 2.73 -19.11 -10.50
C VAL A 198 2.58 -19.43 -11.98
N ARG A 199 2.73 -20.71 -12.37
CA ARG A 199 2.54 -21.16 -13.76
C ARG A 199 1.11 -20.93 -14.25
N ARG A 200 0.09 -21.27 -13.44
CA ARG A 200 -1.33 -21.06 -13.79
C ARG A 200 -1.67 -19.57 -13.89
N LEU A 201 -1.26 -18.76 -12.91
CA LEU A 201 -1.45 -17.31 -12.94
C LEU A 201 -0.82 -16.69 -14.19
N THR A 202 0.41 -17.08 -14.51
CA THR A 202 1.11 -16.57 -15.70
C THR A 202 0.37 -16.96 -16.99
N ALA A 203 -0.16 -18.18 -17.06
CA ALA A 203 -0.94 -18.63 -18.21
C ALA A 203 -2.24 -17.85 -18.38
N ASP A 204 -2.99 -17.63 -17.30
CA ASP A 204 -4.25 -16.88 -17.27
C ASP A 204 -4.04 -15.42 -17.67
N ILE A 205 -3.02 -14.78 -17.11
CA ILE A 205 -2.63 -13.40 -17.44
C ILE A 205 -2.25 -13.30 -18.92
N CYS A 206 -1.49 -14.28 -19.46
CA CYS A 206 -1.14 -14.35 -20.88
C CYS A 206 -2.33 -14.68 -21.80
N GLN A 207 -3.47 -15.10 -21.25
CA GLN A 207 -4.72 -15.31 -21.98
C GLN A 207 -5.69 -14.13 -21.85
N GLY A 208 -5.36 -13.12 -21.04
CA GLY A 208 -6.19 -11.94 -20.82
C GLY A 208 -7.27 -12.16 -19.75
N VAL A 209 -7.20 -13.24 -18.98
CA VAL A 209 -8.13 -13.52 -17.88
C VAL A 209 -8.00 -12.43 -16.80
N GLY A 210 -9.13 -12.00 -16.25
CA GLY A 210 -9.19 -10.91 -15.27
C GLY A 210 -8.95 -9.50 -15.84
N GLY A 211 -8.71 -9.37 -17.16
CA GLY A 211 -8.52 -8.08 -17.82
C GLY A 211 -7.25 -7.33 -17.42
N ILE A 212 -6.27 -8.02 -16.83
CA ILE A 212 -5.01 -7.42 -16.32
C ILE A 212 -4.15 -6.87 -17.46
N LEU A 213 -4.05 -7.61 -18.57
CA LEU A 213 -3.36 -7.19 -19.78
C LEU A 213 -4.35 -7.15 -20.96
N PRO A 214 -4.36 -6.08 -21.78
CA PRO A 214 -5.16 -6.00 -22.98
C PRO A 214 -4.52 -6.85 -24.10
N LEU A 215 -4.71 -8.16 -24.06
CA LEU A 215 -4.06 -9.12 -24.97
C LEU A 215 -4.87 -9.44 -26.24
N ALA A 216 -5.90 -8.64 -26.53
CA ALA A 216 -6.58 -8.71 -27.82
C ALA A 216 -5.57 -8.49 -28.95
N GLU A 217 -5.69 -9.24 -30.06
CA GLU A 217 -4.73 -9.16 -31.18
C GLU A 217 -4.64 -7.75 -31.77
N GLN A 218 -5.72 -6.99 -31.66
CA GLN A 218 -5.82 -5.59 -32.08
C GLN A 218 -5.09 -4.62 -31.13
N ALA A 219 -4.72 -5.04 -29.92
CA ALA A 219 -4.11 -4.21 -28.88
C ALA A 219 -2.63 -4.55 -28.60
N MET A 220 -2.14 -5.73 -29.00
CA MET A 220 -0.75 -6.15 -28.81
C MET A 220 -0.32 -7.18 -29.87
N ALA A 221 0.78 -6.89 -30.58
CA ALA A 221 1.29 -7.76 -31.65
C ALA A 221 1.74 -9.12 -31.12
N LEU A 222 1.78 -10.16 -31.97
CA LEU A 222 2.18 -11.51 -31.55
C LEU A 222 3.61 -11.53 -30.97
N GLU A 223 4.54 -10.77 -31.57
CA GLU A 223 5.92 -10.67 -31.09
C GLU A 223 6.00 -10.01 -29.72
N GLU A 224 5.13 -9.04 -29.45
CA GLU A 224 5.03 -8.35 -28.15
C GLU A 224 4.42 -9.29 -27.11
N ARG A 225 3.35 -10.01 -27.42
CA ARG A 225 2.76 -11.03 -26.53
C ARG A 225 3.78 -12.10 -26.15
N VAL A 226 4.60 -12.55 -27.11
CA VAL A 226 5.70 -13.50 -26.87
C VAL A 226 6.80 -12.87 -26.00
N ALA A 227 7.14 -11.59 -26.23
CA ALA A 227 8.10 -10.87 -25.40
C ALA A 227 7.59 -10.68 -23.96
N VAL A 228 6.32 -10.31 -23.77
CA VAL A 228 5.66 -10.18 -22.46
C VAL A 228 5.67 -11.51 -21.73
N LYS A 229 5.25 -12.60 -22.38
CA LYS A 229 5.27 -13.94 -21.77
C LYS A 229 6.67 -14.34 -21.32
N ASP A 230 7.68 -14.16 -22.17
CA ASP A 230 9.09 -14.43 -21.79
C ASP A 230 9.52 -13.52 -20.63
N PHE A 231 9.14 -12.25 -20.64
CA PHE A 231 9.49 -11.28 -19.61
C PHE A 231 8.86 -11.57 -18.24
N ILE A 232 7.64 -12.10 -18.17
CA ILE A 232 6.96 -12.40 -16.89
C ILE A 232 7.07 -13.87 -16.46
N SER A 233 7.69 -14.74 -17.28
CA SER A 233 7.90 -16.17 -16.94
C SER A 233 9.35 -16.52 -16.69
N SER A 234 10.30 -15.88 -17.39
CA SER A 234 11.71 -16.27 -17.40
C SER A 234 12.50 -15.46 -16.36
N ALA A 235 13.27 -16.14 -15.51
CA ALA A 235 14.23 -15.49 -14.60
C ALA A 235 15.26 -14.63 -15.37
N ARG A 236 15.71 -15.13 -16.54
CA ARG A 236 16.60 -14.42 -17.48
C ARG A 236 15.94 -14.32 -18.86
N PRO A 237 15.12 -13.30 -19.11
CA PRO A 237 14.46 -13.14 -20.41
C PRO A 237 15.46 -12.78 -21.50
N ARG A 238 15.08 -12.99 -22.77
CA ARG A 238 15.92 -12.67 -23.92
C ARG A 238 16.17 -11.17 -24.03
N SER A 239 17.33 -10.77 -24.54
CA SER A 239 17.67 -9.35 -24.74
C SER A 239 16.66 -8.63 -25.63
N THR A 240 16.24 -9.31 -26.69
CA THR A 240 15.21 -8.86 -27.63
C THR A 240 13.85 -8.64 -26.95
N SER A 241 13.48 -9.48 -25.98
CA SER A 241 12.27 -9.29 -25.19
C SER A 241 12.38 -8.05 -24.30
N ILE A 242 13.52 -7.85 -23.62
CA ILE A 242 13.74 -6.68 -22.74
C ILE A 242 13.67 -5.38 -23.53
N ASP A 243 14.37 -5.30 -24.67
CA ASP A 243 14.38 -4.08 -25.49
C ASP A 243 12.98 -3.77 -26.04
N ARG A 244 12.20 -4.80 -26.44
CA ARG A 244 10.80 -4.64 -26.84
C ARG A 244 9.92 -4.10 -25.72
N ILE A 245 10.05 -4.62 -24.49
CA ILE A 245 9.28 -4.12 -23.34
C ILE A 245 9.66 -2.66 -23.01
N ARG A 246 10.94 -2.29 -23.15
CA ARG A 246 11.39 -0.91 -22.90
C ARG A 246 10.69 0.09 -23.83
N THR A 247 10.53 -0.28 -25.10
CA THR A 247 9.88 0.56 -26.13
C THR A 247 8.39 0.28 -26.32
N LEU A 248 7.79 -0.58 -25.48
CA LEU A 248 6.40 -0.99 -25.65
C LEU A 248 5.44 0.17 -25.39
N SER A 249 4.61 0.48 -26.38
CA SER A 249 3.48 1.43 -26.30
C SER A 249 3.82 2.74 -25.56
N PRO A 250 4.65 3.64 -26.14
CA PRO A 250 5.01 4.92 -25.52
C PRO A 250 3.80 5.76 -25.09
N ASP A 251 2.71 5.69 -25.85
CA ASP A 251 1.44 6.37 -25.58
C ASP A 251 0.64 5.80 -24.38
N ARG A 252 0.98 4.59 -23.90
CA ARG A 252 0.29 3.89 -22.80
C ARG A 252 1.28 3.43 -21.72
N PRO A 253 1.88 4.37 -20.95
CA PRO A 253 2.89 4.03 -19.95
C PRO A 253 2.39 3.06 -18.87
N SER A 254 1.08 3.06 -18.56
CA SER A 254 0.46 2.16 -17.59
C SER A 254 0.58 0.68 -17.97
N LEU A 255 0.53 0.34 -19.25
CA LEU A 255 0.67 -1.04 -19.72
C LEU A 255 2.07 -1.58 -19.41
N ARG A 256 3.09 -0.79 -19.74
CA ARG A 256 4.49 -1.13 -19.46
C ARG A 256 4.75 -1.24 -17.96
N GLN A 257 4.19 -0.33 -17.16
CA GLN A 257 4.24 -0.40 -15.70
C GLN A 257 3.61 -1.69 -15.16
N THR A 258 2.44 -2.07 -15.65
CA THR A 258 1.78 -3.35 -15.29
C THR A 258 2.67 -4.55 -15.60
N ILE A 259 3.35 -4.59 -16.75
CA ILE A 259 4.25 -5.71 -17.11
C ILE A 259 5.46 -5.79 -16.17
N TYR A 260 6.07 -4.65 -15.82
CA TYR A 260 7.16 -4.62 -14.82
C TYR A 260 6.69 -5.10 -13.45
N LEU A 261 5.51 -4.64 -13.00
CA LEU A 261 4.91 -5.08 -11.74
C LEU A 261 4.65 -6.59 -11.74
N LEU A 262 4.06 -7.14 -12.80
CA LEU A 262 3.80 -8.58 -12.94
C LEU A 262 5.09 -9.40 -12.85
N ARG A 263 6.18 -8.93 -13.45
CA ARG A 263 7.49 -9.56 -13.29
C ARG A 263 7.95 -9.57 -11.82
N GLY A 264 7.75 -8.47 -11.10
CA GLY A 264 8.02 -8.39 -9.66
C GLY A 264 7.20 -9.39 -8.85
N LEU A 265 5.89 -9.43 -9.07
CA LEU A 265 4.97 -10.31 -8.36
C LEU A 265 5.26 -11.80 -8.62
N LEU A 266 5.48 -12.18 -9.88
CA LEU A 266 5.58 -13.58 -10.32
C LEU A 266 7.04 -14.08 -10.34
N VAL A 267 7.92 -13.44 -11.11
CA VAL A 267 9.31 -13.90 -11.33
C VAL A 267 10.18 -13.63 -10.11
N ASN A 268 10.04 -12.45 -9.51
CA ASN A 268 10.78 -12.11 -8.30
C ASN A 268 10.11 -12.68 -7.02
N ARG A 269 9.06 -13.49 -7.16
CA ARG A 269 8.34 -14.23 -6.09
C ARG A 269 7.76 -13.36 -4.96
N ILE A 270 7.54 -12.06 -5.18
CA ILE A 270 6.95 -11.17 -4.16
C ILE A 270 5.57 -11.69 -3.73
N LEU A 271 4.74 -12.12 -4.68
CA LEU A 271 3.40 -12.67 -4.38
C LEU A 271 3.51 -13.89 -3.46
N MET A 272 4.33 -14.88 -3.85
CA MET A 272 4.49 -16.12 -3.08
C MET A 272 5.03 -15.87 -1.68
N MET A 273 5.99 -14.95 -1.56
CA MET A 273 6.51 -14.54 -0.27
C MET A 273 5.40 -13.95 0.62
N THR A 274 4.57 -13.04 0.09
CA THR A 274 3.49 -12.43 0.89
C THR A 274 2.42 -13.43 1.31
N LEU A 275 2.04 -14.37 0.44
CA LEU A 275 1.04 -15.39 0.76
C LEU A 275 1.52 -16.41 1.80
N LYS A 276 2.84 -16.53 2.01
CA LYS A 276 3.43 -17.44 3.02
C LYS A 276 3.53 -16.84 4.41
N LYS A 277 3.39 -15.52 4.54
CA LYS A 277 3.47 -14.81 5.83
C LYS A 277 2.18 -14.96 6.61
N ARG A 278 2.30 -15.06 7.94
CA ARG A 278 1.13 -15.23 8.83
C ARG A 278 0.55 -13.87 9.21
N TRP A 279 -0.69 -13.64 8.82
CA TRP A 279 -1.48 -12.50 9.28
C TRP A 279 -1.67 -12.55 10.81
N ASN A 280 -1.67 -11.37 11.42
CA ASN A 280 -1.77 -11.13 12.87
C ASN A 280 -0.61 -11.73 13.70
N VAL A 281 0.46 -12.21 13.06
CA VAL A 281 1.69 -12.71 13.71
C VAL A 281 2.92 -12.04 13.13
N GLU A 282 3.05 -12.00 11.81
CA GLU A 282 4.18 -11.34 11.13
C GLU A 282 3.79 -9.98 10.53
N TYR A 283 2.51 -9.78 10.20
CA TYR A 283 1.98 -8.52 9.68
C TYR A 283 0.49 -8.35 9.98
N GLY A 284 -0.01 -7.11 9.89
CA GLY A 284 -1.42 -6.79 10.07
C GLY A 284 -1.66 -5.27 10.13
N LEU A 285 -2.86 -4.85 10.52
CA LEU A 285 -3.19 -3.43 10.70
C LEU A 285 -2.90 -3.01 12.14
N HIS A 286 -2.44 -1.77 12.32
CA HIS A 286 -2.27 -1.17 13.64
C HIS A 286 -3.47 -0.28 13.97
N PRO A 287 -4.15 -0.46 15.12
CA PRO A 287 -5.41 0.26 15.40
C PRO A 287 -5.30 1.79 15.50
N GLN A 288 -4.11 2.31 15.84
CA GLN A 288 -3.83 3.73 16.06
C GLN A 288 -3.03 4.39 14.92
N ARG A 289 -2.70 3.66 13.85
CA ARG A 289 -1.95 4.20 12.69
C ARG A 289 -2.84 4.27 11.45
N ASP A 290 -2.31 4.88 10.41
CA ASP A 290 -2.88 4.83 9.07
C ASP A 290 -3.20 3.38 8.65
N PRO A 291 -4.26 3.16 7.84
CA PRO A 291 -4.75 1.83 7.45
C PRO A 291 -3.85 1.13 6.41
N ILE A 292 -2.55 1.05 6.68
CA ILE A 292 -1.55 0.32 5.89
C ILE A 292 -0.98 -0.79 6.77
N ALA A 293 -0.69 -1.95 6.17
CA ALA A 293 -0.13 -3.07 6.91
C ALA A 293 1.27 -2.75 7.48
N VAL A 294 1.48 -3.15 8.72
CA VAL A 294 2.75 -2.99 9.46
C VAL A 294 3.31 -4.37 9.87
N PRO A 295 4.62 -4.49 10.11
CA PRO A 295 5.19 -5.68 10.75
C PRO A 295 4.70 -5.86 12.19
N PHE A 296 4.66 -7.12 12.64
CA PHE A 296 4.26 -7.48 13.99
C PHE A 296 5.47 -8.02 14.76
N HIS A 297 5.60 -7.63 16.04
CA HIS A 297 6.67 -8.13 16.91
C HIS A 297 6.37 -9.54 17.44
N ALA A 298 5.08 -9.83 17.60
CA ALA A 298 4.54 -11.10 18.03
C ALA A 298 3.06 -11.14 17.61
N LYS A 299 2.40 -12.26 17.88
CA LYS A 299 0.96 -12.38 17.68
C LYS A 299 0.19 -11.20 18.28
N GLY A 300 -0.63 -10.53 17.47
CA GLY A 300 -1.51 -9.46 17.90
C GLY A 300 -0.81 -8.17 18.35
N VAL A 301 0.52 -8.11 18.25
CA VAL A 301 1.32 -6.97 18.69
C VAL A 301 1.94 -6.31 17.46
N PRO A 302 1.24 -5.34 16.84
CA PRO A 302 1.78 -4.56 15.74
C PRO A 302 2.98 -3.73 16.20
N SER A 303 3.91 -3.47 15.29
CA SER A 303 5.01 -2.56 15.56
C SER A 303 4.54 -1.10 15.51
N ASP A 304 4.85 -0.34 16.56
CA ASP A 304 4.51 1.08 16.70
C ASP A 304 5.09 1.95 15.57
N GLN A 305 6.27 1.59 15.06
CA GLN A 305 7.07 2.44 14.17
C GLN A 305 7.58 1.75 12.90
N SER A 306 7.50 0.41 12.81
CA SER A 306 7.98 -0.29 11.62
C SER A 306 7.00 -0.20 10.45
N GLU A 307 7.55 -0.14 9.24
CA GLU A 307 6.84 -0.21 7.96
C GLU A 307 7.54 -1.18 7.01
N TRP A 308 6.83 -1.61 5.98
CA TRP A 308 7.41 -2.39 4.90
C TRP A 308 8.11 -1.46 3.90
N GLY A 309 9.41 -1.63 3.74
CA GLY A 309 10.21 -0.76 2.86
C GLY A 309 9.93 -0.89 1.37
N HIS A 310 9.42 -2.05 0.94
CA HIS A 310 9.12 -2.32 -0.46
C HIS A 310 7.64 -2.02 -0.76
N PRO A 311 7.32 -1.09 -1.70
CA PRO A 311 5.94 -0.67 -1.94
C PRO A 311 4.99 -1.80 -2.30
N ASP A 312 5.40 -2.73 -3.16
CA ASP A 312 4.53 -3.83 -3.58
C ASP A 312 4.24 -4.84 -2.44
N VAL A 313 5.17 -4.97 -1.49
CA VAL A 313 4.98 -5.79 -0.28
C VAL A 313 3.99 -5.11 0.66
N ALA A 314 4.14 -3.80 0.87
CA ALA A 314 3.21 -3.00 1.66
C ALA A 314 1.78 -3.07 1.08
N ILE A 315 1.62 -2.94 -0.24
CA ILE A 315 0.33 -3.04 -0.93
C ILE A 315 -0.28 -4.43 -0.74
N LEU A 316 0.46 -5.51 -1.05
CA LEU A 316 -0.01 -6.89 -0.89
C LEU A 316 -0.43 -7.22 0.54
N PHE A 317 0.40 -6.86 1.53
CA PHE A 317 0.04 -7.07 2.92
C PHE A 317 -1.14 -6.23 3.37
N THR A 318 -1.32 -5.01 2.83
CA THR A 318 -2.50 -4.19 3.12
C THR A 318 -3.76 -4.86 2.56
N CYS A 319 -3.74 -5.30 1.30
CA CYS A 319 -4.85 -6.06 0.71
C CYS A 319 -5.17 -7.30 1.54
N LEU A 320 -4.17 -8.16 1.82
CA LEU A 320 -4.36 -9.38 2.60
C LEU A 320 -4.85 -9.08 4.03
N ALA A 321 -4.32 -8.05 4.70
CA ALA A 321 -4.74 -7.69 6.05
C ALA A 321 -6.21 -7.29 6.09
N PHE A 322 -6.69 -6.51 5.11
CA PHE A 322 -8.11 -6.19 4.99
C PHE A 322 -8.97 -7.37 4.56
N TYR A 323 -8.48 -8.24 3.67
CA TYR A 323 -9.19 -9.48 3.32
C TYR A 323 -9.39 -10.39 4.54
N TYR A 324 -8.44 -10.39 5.48
CA TYR A 324 -8.54 -11.16 6.72
C TYR A 324 -9.29 -10.45 7.85
N ASP A 325 -9.17 -9.13 8.01
CA ASP A 325 -9.85 -8.40 9.10
C ASP A 325 -11.30 -8.01 8.74
N GLY A 326 -11.53 -7.78 7.44
CA GLY A 326 -12.75 -7.22 6.87
C GLY A 326 -12.89 -5.71 7.10
N VAL A 327 -13.90 -5.10 6.48
CA VAL A 327 -14.25 -3.70 6.76
C VAL A 327 -15.04 -3.58 8.06
N ASN A 328 -14.78 -2.56 8.86
CA ASN A 328 -15.61 -2.24 10.03
C ASN A 328 -16.84 -1.39 9.65
N LEU A 329 -17.77 -1.18 10.60
CA LEU A 329 -19.01 -0.43 10.36
C LEU A 329 -18.76 1.01 9.91
N ALA A 330 -17.77 1.71 10.49
CA ALA A 330 -17.45 3.09 10.13
C ALA A 330 -16.87 3.19 8.71
N GLN A 331 -16.02 2.24 8.32
CA GLN A 331 -15.47 2.12 6.97
C GLN A 331 -16.57 1.81 5.95
N LEU A 332 -17.50 0.91 6.29
CA LEU A 332 -18.65 0.60 5.42
C LEU A 332 -19.55 1.81 5.22
N ARG A 333 -19.87 2.55 6.30
CA ARG A 333 -20.62 3.82 6.23
C ARG A 333 -19.95 4.79 5.26
N GLN A 334 -18.65 5.00 5.41
CA GLN A 334 -17.87 5.87 4.54
C GLN A 334 -17.96 5.47 3.06
N CYS A 335 -17.89 4.16 2.75
CA CYS A 335 -18.04 3.68 1.38
C CYS A 335 -19.45 3.91 0.84
N LEU A 336 -20.51 3.62 1.62
CA LEU A 336 -21.90 3.83 1.20
C LEU A 336 -22.20 5.31 0.95
N GLU A 337 -21.74 6.21 1.82
CA GLU A 337 -21.86 7.66 1.61
C GLU A 337 -21.19 8.12 0.31
N HIS A 338 -20.06 7.51 -0.04
CA HIS A 338 -19.34 7.83 -1.27
C HIS A 338 -20.07 7.30 -2.51
N ILE A 339 -20.57 6.05 -2.48
CA ILE A 339 -21.39 5.48 -3.56
C ILE A 339 -22.65 6.31 -3.79
N LEU A 340 -23.35 6.71 -2.73
CA LEU A 340 -24.58 7.51 -2.86
C LEU A 340 -24.34 8.91 -3.45
N LYS A 341 -23.10 9.39 -3.44
CA LYS A 341 -22.68 10.64 -4.07
C LYS A 341 -22.09 10.44 -5.47
N SER A 342 -22.00 9.21 -5.98
CA SER A 342 -21.43 8.91 -7.29
C SER A 342 -22.42 9.17 -8.44
N ASP A 343 -21.91 9.15 -9.68
CA ASP A 343 -22.73 9.40 -10.89
C ASP A 343 -23.68 8.23 -11.22
N ASP A 344 -23.29 7.01 -10.85
CA ASP A 344 -24.12 5.81 -11.00
C ASP A 344 -24.09 4.95 -9.72
N PRO A 345 -24.75 5.40 -8.64
CA PRO A 345 -24.83 4.64 -7.39
C PRO A 345 -25.46 3.26 -7.61
N SER A 346 -26.33 3.13 -8.62
CA SER A 346 -26.99 1.88 -8.95
C SER A 346 -26.00 0.82 -9.42
N THR A 347 -25.09 1.16 -10.33
CA THR A 347 -24.13 0.18 -10.87
C THR A 347 -23.08 -0.21 -9.84
N GLU A 348 -22.55 0.77 -9.08
CA GLU A 348 -21.56 0.50 -8.02
C GLU A 348 -22.16 -0.39 -6.93
N TYR A 349 -23.35 -0.07 -6.44
CA TYR A 349 -24.03 -0.85 -5.41
C TYR A 349 -24.51 -2.22 -5.93
N ASP A 350 -24.98 -2.29 -7.18
CA ASP A 350 -25.31 -3.57 -7.83
C ASP A 350 -24.11 -4.51 -7.87
N THR A 351 -22.89 -3.97 -7.99
CA THR A 351 -21.68 -4.80 -8.00
C THR A 351 -21.49 -5.49 -6.66
N TRP A 352 -21.78 -4.79 -5.55
CA TRP A 352 -21.71 -5.35 -4.20
C TRP A 352 -22.81 -6.38 -3.92
N THR A 353 -24.03 -6.11 -4.37
CA THR A 353 -25.16 -7.03 -4.16
C THR A 353 -25.05 -8.29 -5.02
N LYS A 354 -24.43 -8.21 -6.21
CA LYS A 354 -24.17 -9.36 -7.08
C LYS A 354 -22.95 -10.17 -6.64
N SER A 355 -21.96 -9.55 -5.99
CA SER A 355 -20.78 -10.25 -5.47
C SER A 355 -21.02 -10.93 -4.12
N THR A 356 -22.17 -10.69 -3.48
CA THR A 356 -22.47 -11.18 -2.13
C THR A 356 -23.63 -12.17 -2.16
N ASP A 357 -23.37 -13.40 -1.72
CA ASP A 357 -24.42 -14.39 -1.53
C ASP A 357 -25.35 -13.99 -0.37
N ASN A 358 -26.65 -14.30 -0.49
CA ASN A 358 -27.66 -14.03 0.55
C ASN A 358 -27.84 -12.55 0.94
N PHE A 359 -27.56 -11.61 0.04
CA PHE A 359 -27.83 -10.19 0.29
C PHE A 359 -29.34 -9.95 0.56
N PRO A 360 -29.72 -9.21 1.62
CA PRO A 360 -31.13 -8.98 1.98
C PRO A 360 -31.94 -8.38 0.83
N SER A 361 -33.03 -9.04 0.42
CA SER A 361 -33.82 -8.63 -0.75
C SER A 361 -34.40 -7.22 -0.64
N SER A 362 -34.76 -6.77 0.56
CA SER A 362 -35.24 -5.41 0.85
C SER A 362 -34.17 -4.34 0.63
N LEU A 363 -32.89 -4.70 0.72
CA LEU A 363 -31.75 -3.80 0.68
C LEU A 363 -30.98 -3.87 -0.64
N LYS A 364 -31.42 -4.66 -1.62
CA LYS A 364 -30.75 -4.76 -2.94
C LYS A 364 -30.87 -3.49 -3.77
N ALA A 365 -31.93 -2.72 -3.56
CA ALA A 365 -32.15 -1.49 -4.30
C ALA A 365 -31.40 -0.34 -3.61
N TRP A 366 -30.49 0.31 -4.35
CA TRP A 366 -29.64 1.39 -3.80
C TRP A 366 -30.46 2.54 -3.19
N ASN A 367 -31.65 2.81 -3.75
CA ASN A 367 -32.55 3.89 -3.32
C ASN A 367 -33.30 3.57 -2.01
N SER A 368 -33.21 2.34 -1.51
CA SER A 368 -33.74 1.93 -0.20
C SER A 368 -32.73 2.11 0.93
N ILE A 369 -31.50 2.53 0.62
CA ILE A 369 -30.41 2.62 1.59
C ILE A 369 -30.41 3.99 2.29
N ASN A 370 -30.46 3.96 3.61
CA ASN A 370 -30.27 5.06 4.52
C ASN A 370 -29.07 4.77 5.43
N VAL A 371 -27.97 5.48 5.22
CA VAL A 371 -26.71 5.23 5.93
C VAL A 371 -26.77 5.64 7.41
N ASP A 372 -27.73 6.49 7.79
CA ASP A 372 -27.99 6.90 9.17
C ASP A 372 -28.78 5.83 9.96
N ASP A 373 -29.33 4.80 9.29
CA ASP A 373 -29.99 3.68 9.94
C ASP A 373 -28.97 2.61 10.35
N GLU A 374 -28.60 2.60 11.63
CA GLU A 374 -27.64 1.65 12.21
C GLU A 374 -28.09 0.18 12.09
N MET A 375 -29.40 -0.10 12.09
CA MET A 375 -29.91 -1.47 11.93
C MET A 375 -29.68 -1.94 10.49
N GLN A 376 -30.02 -1.09 9.52
CA GLN A 376 -29.78 -1.39 8.11
C GLN A 376 -28.29 -1.55 7.80
N LEU A 377 -27.46 -0.64 8.31
CA LEU A 377 -26.01 -0.72 8.16
C LEU A 377 -25.45 -2.01 8.78
N GLY A 378 -25.94 -2.40 9.96
CA GLY A 378 -25.59 -3.65 10.61
C GLY A 378 -25.99 -4.91 9.83
N GLU A 379 -27.13 -4.89 9.13
CA GLU A 379 -27.56 -5.99 8.25
C GLU A 379 -26.68 -6.11 7.01
N ILE A 380 -26.35 -4.99 6.35
CA ILE A 380 -25.44 -4.97 5.20
C ILE A 380 -24.04 -5.43 5.64
N TRP A 381 -23.54 -4.91 6.76
CA TRP A 381 -22.21 -5.24 7.27
C TRP A 381 -22.02 -6.73 7.51
N LYS A 382 -23.01 -7.41 8.09
CA LYS A 382 -22.94 -8.86 8.35
C LYS A 382 -22.69 -9.69 7.09
N VAL A 383 -23.18 -9.24 5.93
CA VAL A 383 -23.04 -9.97 4.66
C VAL A 383 -21.86 -9.50 3.82
N VAL A 384 -21.46 -8.22 3.91
CA VAL A 384 -20.39 -7.66 3.06
C VAL A 384 -19.02 -7.53 3.72
N ARG A 385 -18.91 -7.70 5.05
CA ARG A 385 -17.66 -7.42 5.80
C ARG A 385 -16.40 -8.04 5.18
N TYR A 386 -16.50 -9.28 4.69
CA TYR A 386 -15.39 -10.03 4.11
C TYR A 386 -15.47 -10.12 2.58
N ASN A 387 -16.35 -9.35 1.94
CA ASN A 387 -16.49 -9.33 0.49
C ASN A 387 -15.32 -8.56 -0.13
N GLU A 388 -14.51 -9.24 -0.94
CA GLU A 388 -13.32 -8.64 -1.58
C GLU A 388 -13.66 -7.42 -2.43
N VAL A 389 -14.81 -7.39 -3.10
CA VAL A 389 -15.23 -6.22 -3.93
C VAL A 389 -15.47 -4.99 -3.08
N VAL A 390 -16.09 -5.15 -1.90
CA VAL A 390 -16.36 -4.03 -0.97
C VAL A 390 -15.07 -3.58 -0.29
N ILE A 391 -14.19 -4.52 0.05
CA ILE A 391 -12.87 -4.23 0.61
C ILE A 391 -12.01 -3.48 -0.41
N ASP A 392 -11.91 -3.99 -1.65
CA ASP A 392 -11.19 -3.35 -2.75
C ASP A 392 -11.74 -1.95 -3.00
N TYR A 393 -13.06 -1.74 -2.93
CA TYR A 393 -13.64 -0.40 -3.04
C TYR A 393 -13.12 0.54 -1.94
N PHE A 394 -13.08 0.08 -0.69
CA PHE A 394 -12.55 0.87 0.42
C PHE A 394 -11.07 1.19 0.22
N LEU A 395 -10.28 0.19 -0.17
CA LEU A 395 -8.84 0.33 -0.41
C LEU A 395 -8.53 1.32 -1.53
N ASN A 396 -9.27 1.23 -2.64
CA ASN A 396 -9.08 2.02 -3.85
C ASN A 396 -9.48 3.48 -3.71
N ASN A 397 -10.45 3.80 -2.84
CA ASN A 397 -10.98 5.16 -2.70
C ASN A 397 -10.43 5.90 -1.46
N PHE A 398 -10.14 5.19 -0.36
CA PHE A 398 -9.80 5.83 0.91
C PHE A 398 -8.40 5.50 1.43
N VAL A 399 -7.89 4.30 1.15
CA VAL A 399 -6.60 3.85 1.71
C VAL A 399 -5.43 4.21 0.79
N PHE A 400 -5.32 3.55 -0.37
CA PHE A 400 -4.14 3.71 -1.23
C PHE A 400 -3.96 5.12 -1.80
N PRO A 401 -5.00 5.85 -2.25
CA PRO A 401 -4.83 7.21 -2.73
C PRO A 401 -4.24 8.17 -1.70
N ARG A 402 -4.52 7.94 -0.41
CA ARG A 402 -4.03 8.78 0.69
C ARG A 402 -2.70 8.29 1.24
N HIS A 403 -2.54 6.98 1.44
CA HIS A 403 -1.44 6.44 2.25
C HIS A 403 -0.38 5.67 1.44
N ALA A 404 -0.64 5.23 0.20
CA ALA A 404 0.37 4.59 -0.66
C ALA A 404 1.32 5.63 -1.30
N LYS A 405 2.19 6.19 -0.46
CA LYS A 405 3.11 7.26 -0.81
C LYS A 405 4.57 6.86 -0.61
N GLN A 406 5.45 7.49 -1.35
CA GLN A 406 6.90 7.39 -1.18
C GLN A 406 7.50 8.79 -1.07
N PHE A 407 8.60 8.89 -0.34
CA PHE A 407 9.39 10.11 -0.32
C PHE A 407 10.42 10.05 -1.44
N GLU A 408 10.86 11.21 -1.91
CA GLU A 408 11.89 11.30 -2.96
C GLU A 408 13.16 10.58 -2.51
N VAL A 409 13.59 10.83 -1.27
CA VAL A 409 14.86 10.32 -0.72
C VAL A 409 14.77 9.87 0.71
N LYS A 410 15.77 9.13 1.14
CA LYS A 410 15.91 8.66 2.52
C LYS A 410 17.34 8.77 3.03
N LEU A 411 17.44 8.88 4.35
CA LEU A 411 18.62 8.52 5.11
C LEU A 411 18.36 7.19 5.83
N GLN A 412 19.40 6.39 6.00
CA GLN A 412 19.30 5.13 6.72
C GLN A 412 20.48 4.92 7.68
N SER A 413 20.21 4.18 8.75
CA SER A 413 21.18 3.67 9.71
C SER A 413 20.83 2.23 10.04
N ASN A 414 21.83 1.40 10.32
CA ASN A 414 21.60 -0.02 10.59
C ASN A 414 22.65 -0.58 11.57
N GLY A 415 22.62 -1.91 11.79
CA GLY A 415 23.54 -2.60 12.71
C GLY A 415 25.03 -2.31 12.49
N TRP A 416 25.47 -1.92 11.28
CA TRP A 416 26.86 -1.53 11.01
C TRP A 416 27.28 -0.23 11.69
N ASP A 417 26.33 0.66 11.99
CA ASP A 417 26.58 1.97 12.59
C ASP A 417 26.62 1.94 14.14
N ILE A 418 26.25 0.81 14.76
CA ILE A 418 26.19 0.68 16.23
C ILE A 418 27.60 0.51 16.83
N PRO A 419 28.48 -0.38 16.33
CA PRO A 419 29.83 -0.51 16.87
C PRO A 419 30.64 0.79 16.72
N LEU A 420 31.32 1.17 17.80
CA LEU A 420 32.22 2.31 17.81
C LEU A 420 33.42 2.01 16.90
N SER A 421 33.53 2.74 15.80
CA SER A 421 34.68 2.66 14.90
C SER A 421 35.31 4.04 14.77
N PRO A 422 36.42 4.32 15.48
CA PRO A 422 37.26 5.45 15.14
C PRO A 422 38.00 5.04 13.86
N LEU A 423 37.52 5.45 12.69
CA LEU A 423 38.38 5.51 11.51
C LEU A 423 39.48 6.52 11.82
N GLU A 424 40.57 6.04 12.40
CA GLU A 424 41.71 6.87 12.78
C GLU A 424 42.36 7.40 11.48
N ASN A 425 42.35 8.72 11.33
CA ASN A 425 43.40 9.42 10.60
C ASN A 425 44.69 9.22 11.41
N GLU A 426 45.33 8.05 11.32
CA GLU A 426 46.62 7.81 11.96
C GLU A 426 47.68 8.68 11.26
N SER A 427 47.90 9.88 11.79
CA SER A 427 49.24 10.43 11.84
C SER A 427 49.95 9.68 12.96
N GLU A 428 50.96 8.87 12.62
CA GLU A 428 51.68 7.93 13.51
C GLU A 428 52.38 8.57 14.74
N SER A 429 52.16 9.85 15.07
CA SER A 429 52.96 10.59 16.03
C SER A 429 52.48 10.60 17.49
N ASP A 430 51.25 10.17 17.82
CA ASP A 430 50.72 10.26 19.19
C ASP A 430 50.35 8.88 19.79
N LYS A 431 51.37 8.03 19.98
CA LYS A 431 51.29 6.79 20.77
C LYS A 431 51.31 7.03 22.29
N SER A 432 50.65 8.07 22.79
CA SER A 432 50.47 8.28 24.23
C SER A 432 49.03 8.02 24.67
N SER A 433 48.80 6.81 25.19
CA SER A 433 47.86 6.51 26.28
C SER A 433 46.42 7.04 26.21
N ARG A 434 45.77 7.08 25.04
CA ARG A 434 44.29 7.14 24.98
C ARG A 434 43.75 5.71 24.83
N GLU A 435 43.08 5.21 25.88
CA GLU A 435 42.33 3.94 25.83
C GLU A 435 41.36 3.99 24.64
N LYS A 436 41.59 3.14 23.64
CA LYS A 436 40.76 3.09 22.42
C LYS A 436 39.28 2.93 22.78
N SER A 437 38.41 3.68 22.11
CA SER A 437 36.96 3.49 22.17
C SER A 437 36.65 2.10 21.63
N LEU A 438 35.89 1.32 22.39
CA LEU A 438 35.68 -0.10 22.12
C LEU A 438 34.22 -0.44 22.33
N SER A 439 33.70 -1.29 21.44
CA SER A 439 32.42 -1.98 21.60
C SER A 439 32.68 -3.45 21.91
N THR A 440 31.96 -4.01 22.87
CA THR A 440 32.01 -5.45 23.17
C THR A 440 30.60 -5.98 23.30
N GLY A 441 30.26 -6.91 22.41
CA GLY A 441 28.99 -7.61 22.44
C GLY A 441 29.10 -8.93 23.18
N PHE A 442 28.00 -9.33 23.81
CA PHE A 442 27.76 -10.68 24.30
C PHE A 442 26.62 -11.28 23.51
N SER A 443 26.75 -12.55 23.14
CA SER A 443 25.70 -13.32 22.48
C SER A 443 25.66 -14.69 23.14
N GLY A 444 24.45 -15.22 23.33
CA GLY A 444 24.27 -16.60 23.80
C GLY A 444 24.63 -17.64 22.74
N THR A 445 24.70 -17.25 21.47
CA THR A 445 24.88 -18.17 20.33
C THR A 445 25.87 -17.65 19.29
N ASN A 446 26.31 -18.54 18.40
CA ASN A 446 27.31 -18.28 17.38
C ASN A 446 26.81 -18.48 15.93
N ASP A 447 25.49 -18.64 15.74
CA ASP A 447 24.90 -18.99 14.45
C ASP A 447 25.01 -17.85 13.43
N ASN A 448 24.82 -16.62 13.89
CA ASN A 448 24.85 -15.42 13.03
C ASN A 448 26.26 -14.82 12.87
N ARG A 449 27.32 -15.55 13.23
CA ARG A 449 28.71 -15.05 13.19
C ARG A 449 29.11 -14.48 11.83
N THR A 450 28.67 -15.12 10.75
CA THR A 450 28.98 -14.69 9.37
C THR A 450 28.24 -13.41 8.97
N MET A 451 27.15 -13.08 9.66
CA MET A 451 26.27 -11.94 9.39
C MET A 451 26.54 -10.72 10.27
N LEU A 452 27.56 -10.77 11.14
CA LEU A 452 28.00 -9.61 11.92
C LEU A 452 28.69 -8.55 11.01
N PRO A 453 28.54 -7.25 11.31
CA PRO A 453 29.29 -6.19 10.64
C PRO A 453 30.80 -6.43 10.66
N LEU A 454 31.52 -6.08 9.59
CA LEU A 454 32.97 -6.34 9.50
C LEU A 454 33.82 -5.49 10.45
N ASN A 455 33.25 -4.44 11.04
CA ASN A 455 33.90 -3.60 12.05
C ASN A 455 33.83 -4.20 13.48
N ILE A 456 33.22 -5.37 13.65
CA ILE A 456 33.25 -6.16 14.89
C ILE A 456 33.65 -7.61 14.60
N GLN A 457 34.36 -8.24 15.53
CA GLN A 457 34.80 -9.62 15.40
C GLN A 457 34.34 -10.44 16.60
N GLN A 458 33.69 -11.57 16.35
CA GLN A 458 33.38 -12.55 17.38
C GLN A 458 34.66 -13.28 17.81
N ARG A 459 34.91 -13.31 19.12
CA ARG A 459 36.00 -14.07 19.74
C ARG A 459 35.42 -15.03 20.75
N ASP A 460 35.19 -16.25 20.30
CA ASP A 460 34.65 -17.30 21.15
C ASP A 460 35.65 -17.64 22.27
N LEU A 461 35.14 -17.80 23.49
CA LEU A 461 35.96 -18.20 24.63
C LEU A 461 36.21 -19.71 24.52
N LEU A 462 37.47 -20.14 24.59
CA LEU A 462 37.85 -21.57 24.49
C LEU A 462 37.06 -22.46 25.46
N SER A 463 36.79 -21.97 26.67
CA SER A 463 35.98 -22.66 27.68
C SER A 463 34.51 -22.83 27.31
N LEU A 464 33.99 -22.03 26.37
CA LEU A 464 32.59 -22.04 25.92
C LEU A 464 32.45 -22.50 24.45
N HIS A 465 33.52 -22.90 23.76
CA HIS A 465 33.42 -23.36 22.36
C HIS A 465 32.45 -24.54 22.19
N HIS A 466 32.33 -25.38 23.22
CA HIS A 466 31.50 -26.58 23.17
C HIS A 466 30.03 -26.30 23.46
N THR A 467 29.63 -25.16 24.05
CA THR A 467 28.27 -24.96 24.55
C THR A 467 27.22 -25.00 23.45
N SER A 468 27.50 -24.49 22.24
CA SER A 468 26.55 -24.59 21.11
C SER A 468 26.26 -26.03 20.73
N ALA A 469 27.26 -26.91 20.79
CA ALA A 469 27.07 -28.35 20.54
C ALA A 469 26.45 -29.05 21.77
N GLU A 470 26.84 -28.64 22.98
CA GLU A 470 26.35 -29.18 24.23
C GLU A 470 24.83 -29.00 24.37
N VAL A 471 24.30 -27.81 24.05
CA VAL A 471 22.86 -27.56 24.09
C VAL A 471 22.09 -28.46 23.12
N LEU A 472 22.65 -28.74 21.95
CA LEU A 472 22.07 -29.73 21.03
C LEU A 472 22.07 -31.14 21.64
N THR A 473 23.11 -31.53 22.38
CA THR A 473 23.11 -32.82 23.08
C THR A 473 21.99 -32.92 24.12
N TYR A 474 21.61 -31.80 24.75
CA TYR A 474 20.48 -31.77 25.67
C TYR A 474 19.18 -32.05 24.92
N LEU A 475 18.94 -31.37 23.80
CA LEU A 475 17.74 -31.58 22.97
C LEU A 475 17.67 -32.99 22.37
N LEU A 476 18.81 -33.63 22.14
CA LEU A 476 18.92 -35.01 21.66
C LEU A 476 18.93 -36.07 22.78
N HIS A 477 18.97 -35.67 24.05
CA HIS A 477 18.98 -36.59 25.18
C HIS A 477 17.71 -37.48 25.17
N PRO A 478 17.77 -38.77 25.60
CA PRO A 478 16.62 -39.68 25.61
C PRO A 478 15.31 -39.08 26.17
N ARG A 479 15.41 -38.27 27.22
CA ARG A 479 14.28 -37.58 27.87
C ARG A 479 13.51 -36.58 26.97
N ASN A 480 14.17 -36.09 25.91
CA ASN A 480 13.74 -35.05 24.99
C ASN A 480 13.46 -35.58 23.57
N ARG A 481 13.61 -36.90 23.34
CA ARG A 481 13.35 -37.51 22.04
C ARG A 481 11.88 -37.43 21.63
N HIS A 482 10.96 -37.39 22.59
CA HIS A 482 9.53 -37.44 22.33
C HIS A 482 9.02 -36.14 21.69
N CYS A 483 8.39 -36.28 20.53
CA CYS A 483 7.63 -35.23 19.84
C CYS A 483 6.13 -35.49 19.99
N ILE A 484 5.36 -34.42 20.15
CA ILE A 484 3.91 -34.41 20.09
C ILE A 484 3.54 -34.12 18.64
N LEU A 485 2.99 -35.11 17.97
CA LEU A 485 2.66 -35.06 16.54
C LEU A 485 1.19 -34.67 16.33
N PRO A 486 0.79 -34.28 15.10
CA PRO A 486 -0.59 -33.90 14.83
C PRO A 486 -1.62 -34.98 15.20
N ARG A 487 -1.27 -36.26 15.05
CA ARG A 487 -2.10 -37.40 15.43
C ARG A 487 -2.31 -37.56 16.94
N ASP A 488 -1.44 -36.96 17.75
CA ASP A 488 -1.50 -37.00 19.21
C ASP A 488 -2.41 -35.88 19.77
N VAL A 489 -2.93 -35.02 18.90
CA VAL A 489 -3.83 -33.89 19.22
C VAL A 489 -5.10 -34.06 18.39
N PRO A 490 -5.97 -35.02 18.74
CA PRO A 490 -7.18 -35.27 17.97
C PRO A 490 -8.12 -34.05 18.05
N PRO A 491 -8.68 -33.59 16.92
CA PRO A 491 -9.62 -32.48 16.94
C PRO A 491 -10.93 -32.88 17.62
N SER A 492 -11.50 -31.98 18.42
CA SER A 492 -12.83 -32.19 19.04
C SER A 492 -14.00 -32.16 18.04
N GLY A 493 -13.76 -31.73 16.79
CA GLY A 493 -14.78 -31.61 15.73
C GLY A 493 -14.24 -31.89 14.32
N LEU A 494 -15.03 -31.60 13.28
CA LEU A 494 -14.57 -31.65 11.89
C LEU A 494 -13.62 -30.47 11.62
N GLY A 495 -12.32 -30.73 11.49
CA GLY A 495 -11.33 -29.71 11.16
C GLY A 495 -9.95 -29.95 11.75
N ARG A 496 -9.15 -28.88 11.81
CA ARG A 496 -7.84 -28.86 12.47
C ARG A 496 -8.04 -28.83 13.99
N ALA A 497 -7.07 -29.37 14.74
CA ALA A 497 -7.09 -29.28 16.20
C ALA A 497 -7.10 -27.82 16.67
N THR A 498 -7.96 -27.51 17.63
CA THR A 498 -8.10 -26.19 18.24
C THR A 498 -7.07 -25.97 19.35
N GLU A 499 -6.96 -24.74 19.84
CA GLU A 499 -6.13 -24.45 21.02
C GLU A 499 -6.62 -25.18 22.27
N ILE A 500 -7.93 -25.40 22.40
CA ILE A 500 -8.51 -26.19 23.48
C ILE A 500 -8.07 -27.66 23.38
N ASP A 501 -8.02 -28.23 22.17
CA ASP A 501 -7.52 -29.59 21.95
C ASP A 501 -6.04 -29.72 22.36
N LEU A 502 -5.23 -28.69 22.08
CA LEU A 502 -3.86 -28.61 22.57
C LEU A 502 -3.81 -28.59 24.11
N LEU A 503 -4.60 -27.76 24.78
CA LEU A 503 -4.61 -27.68 26.25
C LEU A 503 -5.01 -29.03 26.90
N HIS A 504 -5.96 -29.75 26.30
CA HIS A 504 -6.30 -31.11 26.72
C HIS A 504 -5.12 -32.09 26.54
N CYS A 505 -4.43 -32.04 25.40
CA CYS A 505 -3.23 -32.85 25.16
C CYS A 505 -2.12 -32.57 26.21
N LEU A 506 -1.91 -31.29 26.59
CA LEU A 506 -0.94 -30.91 27.61
C LEU A 506 -1.29 -31.50 28.99
N LYS A 507 -2.57 -31.44 29.37
CA LYS A 507 -3.07 -32.06 30.60
C LYS A 507 -2.82 -33.57 30.62
N ASP A 508 -3.19 -34.26 29.54
CA ASP A 508 -3.05 -35.73 29.43
C ASP A 508 -1.58 -36.18 29.49
N LYS A 509 -0.65 -35.33 29.03
CA LYS A 509 0.79 -35.55 29.09
C LYS A 509 1.46 -34.99 30.36
N HIS A 510 0.69 -34.42 31.29
CA HIS A 510 1.18 -33.78 32.52
C HIS A 510 2.25 -32.70 32.28
N ILE A 511 2.02 -31.85 31.27
CA ILE A 511 2.89 -30.72 30.93
C ILE A 511 2.28 -29.44 31.50
N HIS A 512 3.02 -28.73 32.35
CA HIS A 512 2.57 -27.47 32.97
C HIS A 512 3.25 -26.22 32.40
N VAL A 513 4.25 -26.38 31.52
CA VAL A 513 4.96 -25.26 30.90
C VAL A 513 4.74 -25.31 29.40
N LEU A 514 4.14 -24.26 28.84
CA LEU A 514 3.95 -24.07 27.40
C LEU A 514 4.85 -22.93 26.94
N ILE A 515 5.78 -23.26 26.05
CA ILE A 515 6.75 -22.34 25.45
C ILE A 515 6.37 -22.18 23.98
N ASP A 516 5.63 -21.12 23.68
CA ASP A 516 5.07 -20.88 22.36
C ASP A 516 6.04 -20.12 21.42
N ALA A 517 7.18 -20.73 21.14
CA ALA A 517 8.19 -20.18 20.23
C ALA A 517 7.74 -20.16 18.76
N GLY A 518 6.77 -21.01 18.40
CA GLY A 518 6.21 -21.10 17.06
C GLY A 518 4.97 -20.22 16.82
N ALA A 519 4.53 -19.43 17.82
CA ALA A 519 3.29 -18.65 17.75
C ALA A 519 2.09 -19.49 17.25
N GLN A 520 1.89 -20.66 17.85
CA GLN A 520 0.83 -21.61 17.50
C GLN A 520 -0.49 -21.30 18.17
N ILE A 521 -0.48 -20.56 19.28
CA ILE A 521 -1.71 -20.02 19.87
C ILE A 521 -2.09 -18.80 19.02
N LEU A 522 -3.12 -18.86 18.17
CA LEU A 522 -3.61 -17.82 17.24
C LEU A 522 -4.98 -17.19 17.59
N GLU A 523 -5.86 -17.85 18.31
CA GLU A 523 -7.23 -17.42 18.64
C GLU A 523 -7.32 -16.76 20.04
N MET A 524 -6.65 -17.31 21.06
CA MET A 524 -6.70 -16.75 22.42
C MET A 524 -5.56 -15.76 22.69
N ASN A 525 -5.83 -14.67 23.40
CA ASN A 525 -4.77 -13.87 24.00
C ASN A 525 -4.17 -14.59 25.23
N ASN A 526 -3.02 -14.10 25.72
CA ASN A 526 -2.28 -14.72 26.82
C ASN A 526 -3.15 -14.96 28.06
N PHE A 527 -4.01 -14.00 28.41
CA PHE A 527 -4.91 -14.11 29.56
C PHE A 527 -5.98 -15.18 29.36
N THR A 528 -6.69 -15.14 28.23
CA THR A 528 -7.74 -16.10 27.89
C THR A 528 -7.19 -17.52 27.83
N LEU A 529 -6.00 -17.71 27.25
CA LEU A 529 -5.35 -19.01 27.18
C LEU A 529 -5.12 -19.60 28.58
N VAL A 530 -4.46 -18.86 29.48
CA VAL A 530 -4.18 -19.38 30.82
C VAL A 530 -5.45 -19.54 31.67
N GLU A 531 -6.47 -18.72 31.45
CA GLU A 531 -7.78 -18.88 32.09
C GLU A 531 -8.45 -20.18 31.66
N GLN A 532 -8.47 -20.50 30.36
CA GLN A 532 -9.00 -21.77 29.87
C GLN A 532 -8.16 -22.95 30.32
N TRP A 533 -6.83 -22.81 30.32
CA TRP A 533 -5.92 -23.87 30.77
C TRP A 533 -6.12 -24.21 32.25
N LEU A 534 -6.34 -23.20 33.11
CA LEU A 534 -6.69 -23.38 34.54
C LEU A 534 -8.05 -24.05 34.77
N LYS A 535 -8.99 -23.92 33.84
CA LYS A 535 -10.28 -24.62 33.89
C LYS A 535 -10.10 -26.10 33.54
N ILE A 536 -9.21 -26.39 32.59
CA ILE A 536 -8.92 -27.75 32.12
C ILE A 536 -8.06 -28.53 33.13
N GLU A 537 -6.97 -27.94 33.63
CA GLU A 537 -6.07 -28.55 34.61
C GLU A 537 -6.48 -28.17 36.05
N THR A 538 -7.09 -29.13 36.75
CA THR A 538 -7.65 -28.92 38.09
C THR A 538 -6.64 -29.16 39.22
N GLY A 539 -5.45 -29.72 38.92
CA GLY A 539 -4.42 -30.07 39.90
C GLY A 539 -3.46 -28.94 40.29
N VAL A 540 -3.54 -27.77 39.64
CA VAL A 540 -2.67 -26.60 39.87
C VAL A 540 -3.41 -25.49 40.61
N LEU A 541 -2.66 -24.56 41.24
CA LEU A 541 -3.23 -23.48 42.06
C LEU A 541 -3.35 -22.14 41.31
N ALA A 542 -2.49 -21.91 40.33
CA ALA A 542 -2.44 -20.66 39.58
C ALA A 542 -1.78 -20.82 38.20
N ALA A 543 -1.82 -19.78 37.38
CA ALA A 543 -1.12 -19.72 36.11
C ALA A 543 -0.35 -18.40 35.94
N LEU A 544 0.84 -18.49 35.37
CA LEU A 544 1.70 -17.37 35.02
C LEU A 544 1.51 -17.02 33.54
N TYR A 545 1.31 -15.74 33.27
CA TYR A 545 1.30 -15.17 31.91
C TYR A 545 1.92 -13.77 31.91
N PHE A 546 2.19 -13.24 30.72
CA PHE A 546 2.63 -11.86 30.53
C PHE A 546 1.52 -11.02 29.90
N ASP A 547 1.35 -9.79 30.40
CA ASP A 547 0.39 -8.83 29.85
C ASP A 547 1.00 -7.99 28.71
N GLU A 548 0.22 -7.05 28.16
CA GLU A 548 0.61 -6.14 27.08
C GLU A 548 1.77 -5.19 27.48
N ASP A 549 1.97 -4.95 28.78
CA ASP A 549 3.07 -4.14 29.33
C ASP A 549 4.36 -4.95 29.54
N ASN A 550 4.42 -6.20 29.09
CA ASN A 550 5.50 -7.17 29.34
C ASN A 550 5.74 -7.45 30.84
N LYS A 551 4.71 -7.36 31.68
CA LYS A 551 4.78 -7.67 33.12
C LYS A 551 4.30 -9.09 33.38
N ALA A 552 5.03 -9.80 34.22
CA ALA A 552 4.65 -11.15 34.66
C ALA A 552 3.52 -11.09 35.72
N TRP A 553 2.41 -11.77 35.43
CA TRP A 553 1.23 -11.86 36.28
C TRP A 553 0.91 -13.31 36.66
N ILE A 554 0.35 -13.48 37.85
CA ILE A 554 -0.24 -14.72 38.34
C ILE A 554 -1.76 -14.58 38.38
N LEU A 555 -2.45 -15.52 37.74
CA LEU A 555 -3.90 -15.73 37.82
C LEU A 555 -4.18 -16.92 38.74
N THR A 556 -4.86 -16.70 39.88
CA THR A 556 -5.28 -17.79 40.77
C THR A 556 -6.62 -18.39 40.34
N ARG A 557 -6.97 -19.58 40.85
CA ARG A 557 -8.26 -20.23 40.52
C ARG A 557 -9.48 -19.41 40.95
N GLU A 558 -9.34 -18.55 41.96
CA GLU A 558 -10.39 -17.62 42.41
C GLU A 558 -10.54 -16.40 41.49
N GLY A 559 -9.75 -16.31 40.41
CA GLY A 559 -9.78 -15.22 39.45
C GLY A 559 -8.97 -13.98 39.87
N ARG A 560 -8.16 -14.06 40.95
CA ARG A 560 -7.30 -12.93 41.35
C ARG A 560 -6.08 -12.83 40.46
N LYS A 561 -5.79 -11.61 40.00
CA LYS A 561 -4.58 -11.23 39.26
C LYS A 561 -3.61 -10.53 40.20
N THR A 562 -2.38 -11.03 40.34
CA THR A 562 -1.33 -10.43 41.18
C THR A 562 0.01 -10.40 40.43
N PRO A 563 0.82 -9.33 40.50
CA PRO A 563 2.16 -9.33 39.89
C PRO A 563 3.04 -10.44 40.47
N LEU A 564 3.86 -11.10 39.65
CA LEU A 564 4.69 -12.24 40.07
C LEU A 564 5.50 -11.95 41.34
N LEU A 565 6.20 -10.81 41.37
CA LEU A 565 7.06 -10.40 42.49
C LEU A 565 6.30 -10.19 43.81
N ALA A 566 5.00 -9.89 43.75
CA ALA A 566 4.14 -9.70 44.91
C ALA A 566 3.34 -10.97 45.27
N SER A 567 3.49 -12.04 44.49
CA SER A 567 2.77 -13.29 44.67
C SER A 567 3.55 -14.27 45.55
N PRO A 568 2.87 -15.22 46.24
CA PRO A 568 3.54 -16.28 46.98
C PRO A 568 4.27 -17.29 46.08
N PHE A 569 4.11 -17.19 44.76
CA PHE A 569 4.70 -18.08 43.75
C PHE A 569 5.99 -17.51 43.12
N SER A 570 6.47 -16.35 43.57
CA SER A 570 7.69 -15.71 43.04
C SER A 570 8.94 -16.57 43.16
N ASP A 571 9.06 -17.35 44.24
CA ASP A 571 10.21 -18.22 44.50
C ASP A 571 10.00 -19.68 44.06
N ASP A 572 8.75 -20.13 43.89
CA ASP A 572 8.41 -21.50 43.50
C ASP A 572 7.17 -21.55 42.57
N LEU A 573 7.40 -21.99 41.33
CA LEU A 573 6.38 -22.16 40.29
C LEU A 573 5.86 -23.60 40.20
N SER A 574 6.19 -24.50 41.13
CA SER A 574 5.82 -25.93 41.09
C SER A 574 4.32 -26.23 41.05
N LYS A 575 3.50 -25.31 41.57
CA LYS A 575 2.02 -25.39 41.57
C LYS A 575 1.36 -24.47 40.54
N CYS A 576 2.13 -23.95 39.59
CA CYS A 576 1.66 -23.04 38.56
C CYS A 576 1.73 -23.65 37.16
N LEU A 577 0.74 -23.33 36.33
CA LEU A 577 0.91 -23.38 34.88
C LEU A 577 1.76 -22.19 34.45
N VAL A 578 2.61 -22.35 33.44
CA VAL A 578 3.45 -21.27 32.93
C VAL A 578 3.28 -21.19 31.42
N TYR A 579 2.78 -20.06 30.95
CA TYR A 579 2.72 -19.75 29.53
C TYR A 579 3.73 -18.66 29.17
N LEU A 580 4.58 -18.98 28.18
CA LEU A 580 5.48 -18.05 27.53
C LEU A 580 5.09 -17.94 26.07
N ASP A 581 4.62 -16.77 25.64
CA ASP A 581 4.40 -16.47 24.23
C ASP A 581 5.74 -16.25 23.49
N GLU A 582 5.66 -16.02 22.17
CA GLU A 582 6.84 -15.81 21.31
C GLU A 582 7.76 -14.69 21.83
N ALA A 583 7.20 -13.53 22.20
CA ALA A 583 7.94 -12.37 22.67
C ALA A 583 8.70 -12.65 23.98
N HIS A 584 8.12 -13.46 24.87
CA HIS A 584 8.68 -13.76 26.18
C HIS A 584 9.53 -15.04 26.20
N THR A 585 9.74 -15.71 25.05
CA THR A 585 10.69 -16.83 24.93
C THR A 585 12.16 -16.41 24.95
N ARG A 586 12.45 -15.12 24.73
CA ARG A 586 13.79 -14.51 24.81
C ARG A 586 13.91 -13.60 26.03
N GLY A 587 15.08 -13.52 26.64
CA GLY A 587 15.34 -12.59 27.76
C GLY A 587 14.76 -12.96 29.13
N THR A 588 13.55 -13.51 29.18
CA THR A 588 12.83 -13.83 30.41
C THR A 588 13.56 -14.87 31.27
N ASP A 589 13.72 -14.62 32.57
CA ASP A 589 14.35 -15.53 33.52
C ASP A 589 13.36 -15.92 34.63
N LEU A 590 12.85 -17.15 34.57
CA LEU A 590 11.93 -17.72 35.55
C LEU A 590 12.58 -18.92 36.25
N ARG A 591 12.34 -19.03 37.56
CA ARG A 591 12.79 -20.19 38.35
C ARG A 591 11.79 -21.34 38.20
N LEU A 592 11.93 -22.07 37.10
CA LEU A 592 11.10 -23.26 36.84
C LEU A 592 11.54 -24.46 37.71
N PRO A 593 10.60 -25.33 38.12
CA PRO A 593 10.90 -26.52 38.94
C PRO A 593 11.94 -27.46 38.30
N PRO A 594 12.76 -28.18 39.08
CA PRO A 594 13.78 -29.08 38.54
C PRO A 594 13.24 -30.21 37.65
N ASP A 595 12.01 -30.65 37.88
CA ASP A 595 11.31 -31.70 37.14
C ASP A 595 10.39 -31.16 36.02
N ALA A 596 10.44 -29.85 35.75
CA ALA A 596 9.59 -29.22 34.75
C ALA A 596 9.81 -29.82 33.35
N ARG A 597 8.69 -30.12 32.68
CA ARG A 597 8.62 -30.45 31.26
C ARG A 597 7.96 -29.31 30.50
N GLY A 598 8.61 -28.81 29.46
CA GLY A 598 8.07 -27.79 28.57
C GLY A 598 7.55 -28.37 27.25
N ALA A 599 6.34 -28.00 26.84
CA ALA A 599 5.90 -28.14 25.44
C ALA A 599 6.44 -26.96 24.64
N LEU A 600 7.29 -27.24 23.65
CA LEU A 600 7.92 -26.22 22.81
C LEU A 600 7.31 -26.24 21.43
N THR A 601 6.60 -25.18 21.04
CA THR A 601 5.92 -25.12 19.74
C THR A 601 6.89 -24.79 18.60
N LEU A 602 6.60 -25.34 17.42
CA LEU A 602 7.38 -25.11 16.20
C LEU A 602 6.54 -24.42 15.11
N ARG A 603 7.17 -23.65 14.24
CA ARG A 603 6.58 -23.06 13.02
C ARG A 603 7.48 -23.21 11.80
N LEU A 604 6.91 -23.23 10.60
CA LEU A 604 7.69 -23.23 9.35
C LEU A 604 8.71 -22.08 9.34
N GLY A 605 9.94 -22.37 8.90
CA GLY A 605 11.04 -21.41 8.83
C GLY A 605 11.66 -21.03 10.19
N GLN A 606 11.28 -21.68 11.29
CA GLN A 606 11.91 -21.49 12.59
C GLN A 606 13.36 -21.97 12.56
N THR A 607 14.26 -21.18 13.16
CA THR A 607 15.70 -21.46 13.18
C THR A 607 16.14 -22.15 14.46
N LYS A 608 17.34 -22.72 14.42
CA LYS A 608 17.96 -23.39 15.56
C LYS A 608 18.14 -22.41 16.72
N ASP A 609 18.67 -21.22 16.46
CA ASP A 609 18.92 -20.19 17.46
C ASP A 609 17.65 -19.83 18.25
N HIS A 610 16.57 -19.48 17.55
CA HIS A 610 15.29 -19.14 18.15
C HIS A 610 14.77 -20.28 19.04
N THR A 611 14.77 -21.51 18.53
CA THR A 611 14.30 -22.69 19.27
C THR A 611 15.15 -22.98 20.50
N VAL A 612 16.47 -22.88 20.38
CA VAL A 612 17.40 -23.12 21.49
C VAL A 612 17.22 -22.06 22.57
N GLN A 613 17.11 -20.78 22.20
CA GLN A 613 16.90 -19.69 23.16
C GLN A 613 15.61 -19.88 23.97
N ALA A 614 14.54 -20.33 23.32
CA ALA A 614 13.26 -20.68 23.93
C ALA A 614 13.37 -21.93 24.83
N ALA A 615 13.99 -23.02 24.34
CA ALA A 615 14.19 -24.23 25.12
C ALA A 615 15.02 -23.98 26.40
N MET A 616 16.02 -23.10 26.31
CA MET A 616 16.89 -22.72 27.43
C MET A 616 16.21 -21.86 28.50
N ARG A 617 14.92 -21.50 28.36
CA ARG A 617 14.11 -21.03 29.50
C ARG A 617 14.04 -22.10 30.60
N LEU A 618 14.13 -23.37 30.22
CA LEU A 618 14.39 -24.49 31.12
C LEU A 618 15.89 -24.54 31.43
N ARG A 619 16.34 -23.72 32.38
CA ARG A 619 17.76 -23.57 32.74
C ARG A 619 18.46 -24.87 33.17
N GLN A 620 17.71 -25.90 33.58
CA GLN A 620 18.21 -27.21 34.00
C GLN A 620 17.98 -28.31 32.94
N LEU A 621 17.84 -27.94 31.65
CA LEU A 621 17.63 -28.88 30.55
C LEU A 621 18.76 -29.91 30.37
N GLY A 622 19.99 -29.52 30.71
CA GLY A 622 21.14 -30.43 30.71
C GLY A 622 21.11 -31.47 31.83
N THR A 623 20.36 -31.23 32.91
CA THR A 623 20.40 -32.06 34.13
C THR A 623 19.11 -32.78 34.42
N THR A 624 17.99 -32.09 34.62
CA THR A 624 16.75 -32.67 35.16
C THR A 624 15.50 -32.31 34.35
N GLN A 625 15.41 -31.06 33.89
CA GLN A 625 14.27 -30.58 33.09
C GLN A 625 14.25 -31.22 31.69
N ALA A 626 13.08 -31.20 31.05
CA ALA A 626 12.87 -31.81 29.73
C ALA A 626 12.00 -30.95 28.82
N VAL A 627 12.10 -31.18 27.51
CA VAL A 627 11.24 -30.59 26.47
C VAL A 627 10.51 -31.68 25.70
N SER A 628 9.35 -31.32 25.16
CA SER A 628 8.64 -32.09 24.14
C SER A 628 8.27 -31.14 23.01
N PHE A 629 8.73 -31.46 21.80
CA PHE A 629 8.47 -30.62 20.63
C PHE A 629 7.03 -30.82 20.18
N PHE A 630 6.29 -29.72 20.07
CA PHE A 630 4.96 -29.70 19.52
C PHE A 630 5.03 -29.38 18.03
N ILE A 631 4.66 -30.35 17.19
CA ILE A 631 4.85 -30.29 15.75
C ILE A 631 3.48 -30.15 15.07
N PRO A 632 3.13 -28.97 14.53
CA PRO A 632 1.90 -28.80 13.77
C PRO A 632 1.98 -29.50 12.40
N PRO A 633 0.85 -29.77 11.71
CA PRO A 633 0.80 -30.54 10.47
C PRO A 633 1.79 -30.09 9.38
N GLU A 634 1.92 -28.78 9.20
CA GLU A 634 2.78 -28.16 8.20
C GLU A 634 4.28 -28.38 8.48
N VAL A 635 4.67 -28.30 9.75
CA VAL A 635 6.06 -28.55 10.17
C VAL A 635 6.36 -30.04 10.09
N HIS A 636 5.39 -30.90 10.45
CA HIS A 636 5.53 -32.34 10.32
C HIS A 636 5.81 -32.74 8.86
N GLN A 637 5.09 -32.14 7.90
CA GLN A 637 5.34 -32.34 6.47
C GLN A 637 6.72 -31.86 6.04
N SER A 638 7.10 -30.64 6.43
CA SER A 638 8.42 -30.09 6.08
C SER A 638 9.59 -30.91 6.65
N ILE A 639 9.47 -31.42 7.88
CA ILE A 639 10.47 -32.31 8.48
C ILE A 639 10.51 -33.65 7.72
N ALA A 640 9.35 -34.25 7.45
CA ALA A 640 9.27 -35.53 6.75
C ALA A 640 9.91 -35.45 5.37
N ASP A 641 9.65 -34.36 4.63
CA ASP A 641 10.20 -34.12 3.30
C ASP A 641 11.72 -33.97 3.32
N LEU A 642 12.27 -33.24 4.29
CA LEU A 642 13.72 -33.08 4.42
C LEU A 642 14.43 -34.39 4.77
N GLN A 643 13.74 -35.28 5.49
CA GLN A 643 14.29 -36.56 5.96
C GLN A 643 14.01 -37.72 4.99
N ASP A 644 13.37 -37.46 3.85
CA ASP A 644 12.86 -38.49 2.93
C ASP A 644 11.98 -39.55 3.64
N LYS A 645 11.19 -39.12 4.63
CA LYS A 645 10.30 -39.97 5.45
C LYS A 645 8.85 -39.86 5.01
N THR A 646 8.08 -40.93 5.19
CA THR A 646 6.61 -40.86 5.02
C THR A 646 5.92 -40.27 6.25
N MET A 647 4.71 -39.72 6.07
CA MET A 647 3.84 -39.17 7.14
C MET A 647 3.54 -40.12 8.30
N HIS A 648 3.73 -41.43 8.10
CA HIS A 648 3.44 -42.45 9.10
C HIS A 648 4.67 -42.87 9.90
N GLU A 649 5.86 -42.54 9.41
CA GLU A 649 7.12 -42.86 10.07
C GLU A 649 7.32 -42.04 11.35
N HIS A 650 8.21 -42.55 12.20
CA HIS A 650 8.50 -41.92 13.48
C HIS A 650 9.40 -40.70 13.28
N ILE A 651 8.90 -39.55 13.70
CA ILE A 651 9.67 -38.30 13.82
C ILE A 651 10.01 -38.07 15.28
N ASP A 652 11.27 -37.75 15.53
CA ASP A 652 11.77 -37.40 16.87
C ASP A 652 12.62 -36.13 16.86
N SER A 653 13.15 -35.77 18.02
CA SER A 653 14.01 -34.58 18.16
C SER A 653 15.19 -34.52 17.19
N ALA A 654 15.78 -35.63 16.71
CA ALA A 654 16.90 -35.56 15.76
C ALA A 654 16.45 -34.97 14.43
N ASP A 655 15.30 -35.42 13.93
CA ASP A 655 14.71 -34.94 12.70
C ASP A 655 14.41 -33.44 12.81
N VAL A 656 13.84 -33.04 13.95
CA VAL A 656 13.57 -31.63 14.28
C VAL A 656 14.86 -30.80 14.27
N ILE A 657 15.92 -31.25 14.95
CA ILE A 657 17.18 -30.50 15.01
C ILE A 657 17.83 -30.34 13.64
N GLN A 658 17.84 -31.40 12.82
CA GLN A 658 18.38 -31.32 11.45
C GLN A 658 17.58 -30.34 10.59
N TRP A 659 16.25 -30.35 10.72
CA TRP A 659 15.38 -29.39 10.05
C TRP A 659 15.61 -27.94 10.51
N LEU A 660 15.80 -27.70 11.81
CA LEU A 660 16.12 -26.38 12.33
C LEU A 660 17.48 -25.86 11.82
N LEU A 661 18.46 -26.75 11.66
CA LEU A 661 19.77 -26.40 11.11
C LEU A 661 19.67 -26.03 9.62
N ASP A 662 18.93 -26.80 8.84
CA ASP A 662 18.67 -26.52 7.41
C ASP A 662 17.98 -25.16 7.23
N ASN A 663 16.90 -24.91 7.98
CA ASN A 663 16.22 -23.61 8.01
C ASN A 663 17.16 -22.45 8.39
N THR A 664 18.13 -22.68 9.28
CA THR A 664 19.10 -21.65 9.69
C THR A 664 20.04 -21.30 8.54
N CYS A 665 20.52 -22.31 7.81
CA CYS A 665 21.34 -22.11 6.62
C CYS A 665 20.57 -21.37 5.52
N ASP A 666 19.35 -21.82 5.21
CA ASP A 666 18.48 -21.19 4.20
C ASP A 666 18.21 -19.72 4.56
N GLN A 667 17.94 -19.42 5.84
CA GLN A 667 17.69 -18.05 6.29
C GLN A 667 18.94 -17.15 6.20
N ILE A 668 20.12 -17.66 6.52
CA ILE A 668 21.38 -16.90 6.41
C ILE A 668 21.68 -16.59 4.95
N GLU A 669 21.49 -17.56 4.05
CA GLU A 669 21.69 -17.38 2.61
C GLU A 669 20.74 -16.31 2.05
N GLN A 670 19.47 -16.33 2.44
CA GLN A 670 18.49 -15.33 2.04
C GLN A 670 18.85 -13.90 2.50
N LEU A 671 19.49 -13.73 3.66
CA LEU A 671 19.85 -12.40 4.17
C LEU A 671 21.18 -11.84 3.59
N GLN A 672 21.95 -12.65 2.88
CA GLN A 672 23.28 -12.27 2.38
C GLN A 672 23.28 -11.07 1.40
N PRO A 673 22.35 -10.94 0.45
CA PRO A 673 22.29 -9.77 -0.44
C PRO A 673 22.03 -8.46 0.31
N LEU A 674 21.20 -8.51 1.35
CA LEU A 674 20.91 -7.36 2.19
C LEU A 674 22.12 -6.94 3.02
N TYR A 675 22.79 -7.91 3.65
CA TYR A 675 24.05 -7.68 4.36
C TYR A 675 25.10 -7.00 3.47
N TYR A 676 25.24 -7.46 2.23
CA TYR A 676 26.12 -6.84 1.25
C TYR A 676 25.74 -5.37 0.97
N SER A 677 24.45 -5.10 0.74
CA SER A 677 23.95 -3.74 0.48
C SER A 677 24.24 -2.79 1.64
N GLN A 678 23.95 -3.21 2.87
CA GLN A 678 24.22 -2.42 4.08
C GLN A 678 25.71 -2.14 4.28
N GLY A 679 26.57 -3.14 4.11
CA GLY A 679 28.02 -2.99 4.26
C GLY A 679 28.61 -2.05 3.21
N MET A 680 28.14 -2.13 1.96
CA MET A 680 28.57 -1.21 0.89
C MET A 680 28.12 0.23 1.16
N ASP A 681 26.89 0.43 1.64
CA ASP A 681 26.40 1.75 2.03
C ASP A 681 27.20 2.35 3.21
N TYR A 682 27.49 1.54 4.23
CA TYR A 682 28.34 1.95 5.36
C TYR A 682 29.71 2.43 4.87
N CYS A 683 30.37 1.65 3.99
CA CYS A 683 31.67 2.03 3.42
C CYS A 683 31.56 3.34 2.61
N ARG A 684 30.52 3.48 1.78
CA ARG A 684 30.26 4.69 0.98
C ARG A 684 30.12 5.93 1.87
N ARG A 685 29.30 5.86 2.93
CA ARG A 685 29.06 6.99 3.85
C ARG A 685 30.31 7.41 4.60
N LEU A 686 31.14 6.45 5.01
CA LEU A 686 32.39 6.75 5.70
C LEU A 686 33.46 7.30 4.76
N GLN A 687 33.57 6.77 3.54
CA GLN A 687 34.48 7.32 2.53
C GLN A 687 34.10 8.78 2.20
N ALA A 688 32.80 9.08 2.05
CA ALA A 688 32.33 10.44 1.84
C ALA A 688 32.72 11.41 2.98
N ALA A 689 32.69 10.95 4.24
CA ALA A 689 33.14 11.75 5.37
C ALA A 689 34.66 12.01 5.34
N LEU A 690 35.45 11.04 4.85
CA LEU A 690 36.91 11.18 4.69
C LEU A 690 37.29 12.10 3.52
N ASP A 691 36.57 12.02 2.40
CA ASP A 691 36.82 12.84 1.20
C ASP A 691 36.41 14.31 1.40
N HIS A 692 35.51 14.57 2.36
CA HIS A 692 34.92 15.88 2.61
C HIS A 692 35.02 16.32 4.08
N PRO A 693 36.21 16.36 4.70
CA PRO A 693 36.36 16.53 6.16
C PRO A 693 35.79 17.84 6.73
N ASN A 694 35.61 18.87 5.89
CA ASN A 694 35.09 20.18 6.29
C ASN A 694 33.61 20.37 5.89
N PHE A 695 32.83 19.30 5.68
CA PHE A 695 31.41 19.38 5.30
C PHE A 695 30.53 20.21 6.27
N LEU A 696 30.96 20.41 7.52
CA LEU A 696 30.25 21.27 8.47
C LEU A 696 30.41 22.76 8.15
N THR A 697 31.58 23.19 7.68
CA THR A 697 31.94 24.60 7.50
C THR A 697 31.94 25.03 6.03
N ASP A 698 32.38 24.15 5.12
CA ASP A 698 32.48 24.42 3.69
C ASP A 698 31.21 23.95 2.95
N LYS A 699 30.55 24.88 2.24
CA LYS A 699 29.29 24.60 1.52
C LYS A 699 29.45 23.62 0.36
N LYS A 700 30.58 23.65 -0.36
CA LYS A 700 30.83 22.76 -1.51
C LYS A 700 31.08 21.34 -1.02
N GLN A 701 31.90 21.18 0.01
CA GLN A 701 32.12 19.87 0.65
C GLN A 701 30.83 19.34 1.28
N ARG A 702 30.01 20.22 1.88
CA ARG A 702 28.69 19.83 2.41
C ARG A 702 27.80 19.23 1.33
N LYS A 703 27.68 19.90 0.19
CA LYS A 703 26.83 19.44 -0.91
C LYS A 703 27.27 18.06 -1.41
N ALA A 704 28.57 17.87 -1.61
CA ALA A 704 29.12 16.58 -2.05
C ALA A 704 28.94 15.46 -1.01
N TYR A 705 29.13 15.76 0.29
CA TYR A 705 28.86 14.81 1.37
C TYR A 705 27.37 14.42 1.43
N VAL A 706 26.48 15.42 1.34
CA VAL A 706 25.03 15.23 1.33
C VAL A 706 24.59 14.34 0.16
N GLU A 707 25.05 14.63 -1.06
CA GLU A 707 24.78 13.81 -2.25
C GLU A 707 25.26 12.36 -2.06
N ALA A 708 26.39 12.16 -1.38
CA ALA A 708 26.95 10.84 -1.14
C ALA A 708 26.30 10.05 0.01
N ILE A 709 25.54 10.67 0.92
CA ILE A 709 24.79 9.97 1.97
C ILE A 709 23.31 9.82 1.63
N ARG A 710 22.77 10.69 0.78
CA ARG A 710 21.41 10.62 0.24
C ARG A 710 21.23 9.32 -0.54
N GLN A 711 20.04 8.73 -0.43
CA GLN A 711 19.62 7.57 -1.22
C GLN A 711 18.25 7.85 -1.82
N ASP A 712 18.06 7.44 -3.07
CA ASP A 712 16.76 7.52 -3.73
C ASP A 712 15.81 6.50 -3.11
N GLU A 713 14.71 7.00 -2.53
CA GLU A 713 13.66 6.15 -1.98
C GLU A 713 12.57 5.90 -3.03
N GLN A 714 12.21 6.93 -3.80
CA GLN A 714 11.30 6.79 -4.91
C GLN A 714 11.97 5.99 -6.04
N GLN A 715 11.38 4.86 -6.39
CA GLN A 715 11.87 4.00 -7.47
C GLN A 715 10.74 3.69 -8.45
N SER A 716 11.04 3.82 -9.74
CA SER A 716 10.13 3.39 -10.79
C SER A 716 10.03 1.87 -10.84
N LEU A 717 8.89 1.36 -11.32
CA LEU A 717 8.68 -0.07 -11.56
C LEU A 717 9.75 -0.65 -12.51
N GLN A 718 10.19 0.14 -13.48
CA GLN A 718 11.30 -0.23 -14.36
C GLN A 718 12.60 -0.40 -13.57
N SER A 719 12.98 0.57 -12.72
CA SER A 719 14.20 0.48 -11.90
C SER A 719 14.20 -0.74 -10.97
N LEU A 720 13.03 -1.10 -10.44
CA LEU A 720 12.85 -2.23 -9.53
C LEU A 720 12.96 -3.59 -10.24
N TYR A 721 12.38 -3.74 -11.43
CA TYR A 721 12.10 -5.05 -12.03
C TYR A 721 12.74 -5.29 -13.40
N GLU A 722 13.35 -4.28 -14.03
CA GLU A 722 14.10 -4.48 -15.26
C GLU A 722 15.30 -5.42 -15.01
N PRO A 723 15.47 -6.49 -15.79
CA PRO A 723 16.61 -7.39 -15.66
C PRO A 723 17.92 -6.63 -15.89
N LYS A 724 18.76 -6.55 -14.85
CA LYS A 724 20.08 -5.91 -14.95
C LYS A 724 21.02 -6.79 -15.79
N MET A 725 21.14 -6.50 -17.09
CA MET A 725 22.20 -7.09 -17.93
C MET A 725 23.55 -6.63 -17.41
N LYS A 726 24.41 -7.56 -16.96
CA LYS A 726 25.82 -7.38 -16.50
C LYS A 726 26.38 -5.96 -16.66
N SER A 727 25.81 -4.98 -15.98
CA SER A 727 26.33 -3.64 -15.93
C SER A 727 27.26 -3.65 -14.74
N ARG A 728 28.48 -3.17 -14.96
CA ARG A 728 29.44 -2.96 -13.87
C ARG A 728 28.69 -2.21 -12.78
N ALA A 729 28.52 -2.85 -11.61
CA ALA A 729 27.94 -2.19 -10.47
C ALA A 729 28.71 -0.88 -10.25
N THR A 730 28.03 0.25 -10.41
CA THR A 730 28.46 1.60 -10.06
C THR A 730 28.59 1.77 -8.54
N GLY A 731 28.94 0.69 -7.83
CA GLY A 731 29.34 0.73 -6.44
C GLY A 731 30.81 1.13 -6.33
N MET A 732 31.17 1.69 -5.19
CA MET A 732 32.54 2.00 -4.81
C MET A 732 33.43 0.74 -4.95
N GLN A 733 34.24 0.67 -6.01
CA GLN A 733 35.10 -0.49 -6.29
C GLN A 733 36.39 -0.47 -5.44
N THR A 734 36.78 0.72 -4.97
CA THR A 734 38.03 0.99 -4.26
C THR A 734 37.83 2.10 -3.24
N SER A 735 38.65 2.12 -2.20
CA SER A 735 38.69 3.16 -1.16
C SER A 735 40.13 3.62 -0.98
N ASN A 736 40.33 4.89 -0.64
CA ASN A 736 41.66 5.43 -0.30
C ASN A 736 42.07 5.06 1.15
N ASN A 737 41.16 4.52 1.95
CA ASN A 737 41.41 4.05 3.31
C ASN A 737 41.58 2.53 3.33
N ARG A 738 42.70 2.04 3.88
CA ARG A 738 43.03 0.60 3.91
C ARG A 738 41.99 -0.27 4.62
N VAL A 739 41.35 0.23 5.68
CA VAL A 739 40.33 -0.52 6.43
C VAL A 739 39.07 -0.68 5.58
N LEU A 740 38.60 0.42 4.99
CA LEU A 740 37.43 0.39 4.11
C LEU A 740 37.69 -0.43 2.83
N GLU A 741 38.90 -0.35 2.27
CA GLU A 741 39.31 -1.19 1.15
C GLU A 741 39.21 -2.68 1.51
N GLY A 742 39.71 -3.08 2.69
CA GLY A 742 39.57 -4.44 3.20
C GLY A 742 38.10 -4.89 3.32
N PHE A 743 37.22 -4.04 3.87
CA PHE A 743 35.79 -4.33 3.96
C PHE A 743 35.16 -4.53 2.58
N ILE A 744 35.48 -3.68 1.60
CA ILE A 744 34.95 -3.78 0.23
C ILE A 744 35.43 -5.06 -0.45
N GLN A 745 36.69 -5.45 -0.26
CA GLN A 745 37.24 -6.69 -0.81
C GLN A 745 36.53 -7.92 -0.22
N ASP A 746 36.33 -7.96 1.09
CA ASP A 746 35.61 -9.04 1.78
C ASP A 746 34.15 -9.14 1.35
N LEU A 747 33.44 -8.01 1.26
CA LEU A 747 32.06 -7.97 0.78
C LEU A 747 31.95 -8.48 -0.66
N ASN A 748 32.87 -8.07 -1.54
CA ASN A 748 32.91 -8.54 -2.92
C ASN A 748 33.27 -10.04 -3.03
N ALA A 749 34.16 -10.55 -2.17
CA ALA A 749 34.49 -11.97 -2.10
C ALA A 749 33.27 -12.79 -1.69
N ARG A 750 32.56 -12.38 -0.62
CA ARG A 750 31.33 -13.02 -0.14
C ARG A 750 30.22 -12.99 -1.19
N LYS A 751 30.09 -11.90 -1.94
CA LYS A 751 29.12 -11.80 -3.05
C LYS A 751 29.41 -12.79 -4.18
N LYS A 752 30.68 -13.07 -4.48
CA LYS A 752 31.08 -14.04 -5.51
C LYS A 752 30.81 -15.48 -5.10
N THR A 753 30.89 -15.79 -3.80
CA THR A 753 30.61 -17.12 -3.25
C THR A 753 29.11 -17.40 -3.09
N PHE A 754 28.26 -16.36 -3.18
CA PHE A 754 26.81 -16.51 -3.14
C PHE A 754 26.34 -17.34 -4.35
N GLN A 755 25.65 -18.44 -4.08
CA GLN A 755 24.98 -19.26 -5.10
C GLN A 755 23.49 -19.00 -4.98
N ASP A 756 22.86 -18.52 -6.06
CA ASP A 756 21.41 -18.42 -6.09
C ASP A 756 20.84 -19.82 -6.29
N THR A 757 20.36 -20.44 -5.20
CA THR A 757 19.76 -21.78 -5.18
C THR A 757 18.36 -21.81 -5.80
N GLY A 758 17.87 -20.69 -6.35
CA GLY A 758 16.54 -20.58 -7.00
C GLY A 758 15.37 -20.47 -6.01
N LYS A 759 15.65 -20.56 -4.71
CA LYS A 759 14.73 -20.28 -3.60
C LYS A 759 14.80 -18.83 -3.11
N ALA A 760 15.86 -18.08 -3.46
CA ALA A 760 16.06 -16.73 -2.96
C ALA A 760 15.14 -15.73 -3.68
N VAL A 761 14.37 -14.96 -2.91
CA VAL A 761 13.67 -13.78 -3.41
C VAL A 761 14.72 -12.78 -3.90
N HIS A 762 14.52 -12.17 -5.08
CA HIS A 762 15.52 -11.31 -5.72
C HIS A 762 16.04 -10.22 -4.75
N ALA A 763 17.33 -9.85 -4.85
CA ALA A 763 17.99 -8.92 -3.92
C ALA A 763 17.33 -7.53 -3.72
N SER A 764 16.45 -7.10 -4.63
CA SER A 764 15.64 -5.89 -4.48
C SER A 764 14.38 -6.12 -3.63
N ALA A 765 13.79 -7.32 -3.70
CA ALA A 765 12.69 -7.73 -2.84
C ALA A 765 13.16 -7.93 -1.39
N LEU A 766 14.41 -8.35 -1.17
CA LEU A 766 15.07 -8.41 0.16
C LEU A 766 15.20 -7.05 0.89
N GLN A 767 14.67 -5.95 0.33
CA GLN A 767 14.24 -4.77 1.09
C GLN A 767 13.00 -5.04 1.97
N GLU A 768 12.53 -6.29 2.03
CA GLU A 768 11.69 -7.01 3.02
C GLU A 768 11.99 -6.76 4.51
N VAL A 769 12.84 -5.80 4.80
CA VAL A 769 13.30 -5.49 6.13
C VAL A 769 12.19 -4.81 6.90
N GLU A 770 11.99 -5.23 8.14
CA GLU A 770 11.32 -4.41 9.14
C GLU A 770 12.10 -3.10 9.24
N GLN A 771 11.60 -2.07 8.56
CA GLN A 771 12.21 -0.76 8.57
C GLN A 771 11.49 0.03 9.64
N GLU A 772 12.17 0.27 10.76
CA GLU A 772 11.72 1.29 11.69
C GLU A 772 11.80 2.63 10.98
N ARG A 773 10.63 3.21 10.74
CA ARG A 773 10.52 4.45 9.99
C ARG A 773 10.07 5.55 10.94
N GLU A 774 10.98 6.46 11.22
CA GLU A 774 10.61 7.68 11.91
C GLU A 774 10.31 8.75 10.86
N VAL A 775 9.03 9.00 10.63
CA VAL A 775 8.59 10.12 9.79
C VAL A 775 8.58 11.38 10.66
N ALA A 776 9.14 12.49 10.17
CA ALA A 776 8.89 13.77 10.83
C ALA A 776 7.39 14.07 10.73
N PHE A 777 6.79 14.68 11.74
CA PHE A 777 5.49 15.34 11.52
C PHE A 777 5.74 16.49 10.55
N GLU A 778 5.73 16.17 9.26
CA GLU A 778 5.36 17.14 8.26
C GLU A 778 3.90 17.39 8.55
N VAL A 779 3.61 18.57 9.12
CA VAL A 779 2.28 19.17 9.00
C VAL A 779 1.94 18.95 7.54
N GLU A 780 0.96 18.07 7.25
CA GLU A 780 0.38 17.95 5.92
C GLU A 780 0.15 19.39 5.51
N SER A 781 1.01 19.91 4.63
CA SER A 781 0.92 21.29 4.21
C SER A 781 -0.43 21.30 3.56
N VAL A 782 -1.42 21.87 4.27
CA VAL A 782 -2.80 21.96 3.83
C VAL A 782 -2.66 22.38 2.39
N ARG A 783 -3.02 21.47 1.47
CA ARG A 783 -3.07 21.78 0.05
C ARG A 783 -3.77 23.11 0.05
N GLN A 784 -3.10 24.19 -0.38
CA GLN A 784 -3.78 25.46 -0.53
C GLN A 784 -4.99 25.11 -1.37
N VAL A 785 -6.16 25.06 -0.73
CA VAL A 785 -7.41 24.81 -1.41
C VAL A 785 -7.43 25.97 -2.35
N LYS A 786 -7.15 25.71 -3.62
CA LYS A 786 -7.13 26.72 -4.64
C LYS A 786 -8.56 27.20 -4.65
N LYS A 787 -8.82 28.28 -3.89
CA LYS A 787 -10.18 28.78 -3.68
C LYS A 787 -10.77 28.87 -5.09
N PRO A 788 -11.93 28.25 -5.34
CA PRO A 788 -12.49 28.18 -6.67
C PRO A 788 -12.42 29.56 -7.29
N GLN A 789 -11.74 29.67 -8.44
CA GLN A 789 -11.56 30.96 -9.06
C GLN A 789 -12.95 31.45 -9.49
N HIS A 790 -13.41 32.56 -8.90
CA HIS A 790 -14.69 33.13 -9.27
C HIS A 790 -14.58 33.78 -10.66
N TYR A 791 -15.39 33.29 -11.60
CA TYR A 791 -15.52 33.86 -12.94
C TYR A 791 -16.79 34.71 -13.01
N ALA A 792 -16.73 35.85 -13.72
CA ALA A 792 -17.92 36.63 -14.01
C ALA A 792 -18.74 35.93 -15.10
N ALA A 793 -20.02 35.67 -14.86
CA ALA A 793 -20.92 35.10 -15.86
C ALA A 793 -21.23 36.10 -16.99
N TYR A 794 -21.54 35.60 -18.19
CA TYR A 794 -22.19 36.43 -19.21
C TYR A 794 -23.65 36.70 -18.84
N SER A 795 -24.12 37.90 -19.14
CA SER A 795 -25.53 38.28 -19.00
C SER A 795 -26.30 37.91 -20.27
N PHE A 796 -27.47 37.28 -20.12
CA PHE A 796 -28.34 36.96 -21.25
C PHE A 796 -28.88 38.25 -21.91
N PRO A 797 -28.59 38.51 -23.21
CA PRO A 797 -28.97 39.76 -23.88
C PRO A 797 -30.43 39.78 -24.37
N GLY A 798 -31.18 38.69 -24.20
CA GLY A 798 -32.53 38.49 -24.74
C GLY A 798 -32.54 37.61 -25.99
N LEU A 799 -33.74 37.22 -26.44
CA LEU A 799 -33.94 36.31 -27.56
C LEU A 799 -33.48 36.94 -28.89
N ASN A 800 -32.65 36.23 -29.65
CA ASN A 800 -32.17 36.69 -30.95
C ASN A 800 -33.25 36.52 -32.04
N ALA A 801 -33.42 37.55 -32.89
CA ALA A 801 -34.36 37.52 -34.01
C ALA A 801 -34.12 36.37 -35.00
N SER A 802 -32.88 35.90 -35.15
CA SER A 802 -32.53 34.79 -36.03
C SER A 802 -33.08 33.46 -35.51
N LEU A 803 -33.05 33.27 -34.18
CA LEU A 803 -33.61 32.10 -33.50
C LEU A 803 -35.15 32.12 -33.57
N GLU A 804 -35.76 33.28 -33.37
CA GLU A 804 -37.21 33.45 -33.56
C GLU A 804 -37.64 33.14 -35.00
N SER A 805 -36.87 33.62 -36.00
CA SER A 805 -37.13 33.34 -37.41
C SER A 805 -36.99 31.85 -37.73
N PHE A 806 -36.00 31.15 -37.16
CA PHE A 806 -35.83 29.71 -37.34
C PHE A 806 -37.06 28.95 -36.82
N ILE A 807 -37.59 29.34 -35.68
CA ILE A 807 -38.75 28.68 -35.06
C ILE A 807 -40.01 28.89 -35.89
N ARG A 808 -40.25 30.11 -36.37
CA ARG A 808 -41.44 30.41 -37.19
C ARG A 808 -41.41 29.81 -38.59
N THR A 809 -40.22 29.59 -39.16
CA THR A 809 -40.08 29.17 -40.58
C THR A 809 -39.53 27.75 -40.76
N GLY A 810 -38.92 27.18 -39.72
CA GLY A 810 -38.18 25.92 -39.78
C GLY A 810 -36.90 25.99 -40.61
N ARG A 811 -36.46 27.18 -41.04
CA ARG A 811 -35.29 27.36 -41.91
C ARG A 811 -34.32 28.36 -41.31
N LEU A 812 -33.02 28.08 -41.42
CA LEU A 812 -31.98 28.99 -40.94
C LEU A 812 -31.91 30.23 -41.86
N PRO A 813 -31.80 31.44 -41.28
CA PRO A 813 -31.49 32.65 -42.06
C PRO A 813 -30.12 32.55 -42.73
N ALA A 814 -29.99 33.05 -43.96
CA ALA A 814 -28.79 32.86 -44.79
C ALA A 814 -27.53 33.63 -44.32
N ASP A 815 -27.68 34.67 -43.49
CA ASP A 815 -26.62 35.66 -43.18
C ASP A 815 -26.34 35.84 -41.67
N THR A 816 -26.58 34.82 -40.84
CA THR A 816 -26.45 34.98 -39.38
C THR A 816 -25.30 34.17 -38.80
N ASN A 817 -24.27 34.84 -38.26
CA ASN A 817 -23.19 34.24 -37.44
C ASN A 817 -23.68 33.79 -36.03
N TYR A 818 -24.99 33.58 -35.87
CA TYR A 818 -25.60 33.25 -34.57
C TYR A 818 -25.62 31.74 -34.29
N PHE A 819 -25.59 30.92 -35.34
CA PHE A 819 -25.54 29.47 -35.24
C PHE A 819 -24.14 29.01 -35.61
N ASP A 820 -23.52 28.23 -34.73
CA ASP A 820 -22.22 27.60 -34.96
C ASP A 820 -22.40 26.09 -35.04
N HIS A 821 -21.57 25.41 -35.82
CA HIS A 821 -21.64 23.94 -35.91
C HIS A 821 -21.05 23.32 -34.63
N VAL A 822 -21.70 22.29 -34.08
CA VAL A 822 -21.27 21.71 -32.79
C VAL A 822 -19.84 21.18 -32.83
N PHE A 823 -19.40 20.60 -33.96
CA PHE A 823 -18.00 20.18 -34.10
C PHE A 823 -17.01 21.32 -34.33
N HIS A 824 -17.47 22.49 -34.79
CA HIS A 824 -16.64 23.70 -34.83
C HIS A 824 -16.48 24.28 -33.42
N ALA A 825 -17.55 24.29 -32.63
CA ALA A 825 -17.48 24.63 -31.20
C ALA A 825 -16.58 23.66 -30.42
N LEU A 826 -16.72 22.35 -30.66
CA LEU A 826 -15.86 21.31 -30.08
C LEU A 826 -14.39 21.54 -30.43
N ALA A 827 -14.07 21.81 -31.69
CA ALA A 827 -12.70 22.10 -32.13
C ALA A 827 -12.08 23.35 -31.47
N ARG A 828 -12.90 24.30 -31.00
CA ARG A 828 -12.45 25.51 -30.29
C ARG A 828 -12.13 25.28 -28.82
N THR A 829 -12.60 24.18 -28.21
CA THR A 829 -12.28 23.78 -26.82
C THR A 829 -10.79 23.45 -26.65
N GLY A 830 -10.29 23.48 -25.43
CA GLY A 830 -8.90 23.11 -25.12
C GLY A 830 -8.59 21.69 -25.56
N ILE A 831 -9.47 20.73 -25.25
CA ILE A 831 -9.35 19.34 -25.72
C ILE A 831 -9.44 19.24 -27.24
N GLY A 832 -10.41 19.93 -27.85
CA GLY A 832 -10.60 19.87 -29.31
C GLY A 832 -9.37 20.37 -30.07
N ARG A 833 -8.71 21.43 -29.58
CA ARG A 833 -7.44 21.92 -30.11
C ARG A 833 -6.30 20.93 -29.90
N LYS A 834 -6.19 20.32 -28.70
CA LYS A 834 -5.17 19.33 -28.35
C LYS A 834 -5.18 18.13 -29.31
N PHE A 835 -6.37 17.63 -29.65
CA PHE A 835 -6.54 16.45 -30.52
C PHE A 835 -6.83 16.76 -31.99
N LYS A 836 -6.78 18.05 -32.37
CA LYS A 836 -7.04 18.55 -33.74
C LYS A 836 -8.37 18.00 -34.29
N VAL A 837 -9.45 18.21 -33.54
CA VAL A 837 -10.79 17.78 -33.97
C VAL A 837 -11.13 18.45 -35.30
N HIS A 838 -11.54 17.64 -36.28
CA HIS A 838 -11.86 18.13 -37.62
C HIS A 838 -13.26 18.74 -37.62
N SER A 839 -13.36 20.05 -37.85
CA SER A 839 -14.65 20.77 -37.84
C SER A 839 -15.62 20.36 -38.96
N LYS A 840 -15.15 19.57 -39.94
CA LYS A 840 -15.92 18.99 -41.06
C LYS A 840 -16.02 17.46 -40.99
N ALA A 841 -15.74 16.85 -39.84
CA ALA A 841 -15.78 15.39 -39.67
C ALA A 841 -17.16 14.80 -40.01
N THR A 842 -18.22 15.58 -39.81
CA THR A 842 -19.60 15.22 -40.12
C THR A 842 -20.18 16.23 -41.13
N ASN A 843 -21.09 15.76 -41.98
CA ASN A 843 -21.96 16.62 -42.79
C ASN A 843 -23.30 16.87 -42.08
N SER A 844 -23.30 16.78 -40.75
CA SER A 844 -24.54 16.84 -39.99
C SER A 844 -25.07 18.26 -39.87
N LYS A 845 -26.29 18.35 -39.38
CA LYS A 845 -27.01 19.60 -39.23
C LYS A 845 -27.22 19.93 -37.75
N LEU A 846 -26.27 19.53 -36.91
CA LEU A 846 -26.27 19.81 -35.47
C LEU A 846 -25.52 21.12 -35.19
N LEU A 847 -26.28 22.12 -34.78
CA LEU A 847 -25.80 23.47 -34.53
C LEU A 847 -26.00 23.85 -33.06
N GLU A 848 -25.22 24.80 -32.56
CA GLU A 848 -25.45 25.47 -31.28
C GLU A 848 -25.62 26.98 -31.49
N THR A 849 -26.38 27.64 -30.61
CA THR A 849 -26.45 29.09 -30.59
C THR A 849 -25.18 29.69 -29.97
N VAL A 850 -24.82 30.90 -30.37
CA VAL A 850 -23.71 31.64 -29.72
C VAL A 850 -23.93 31.80 -28.21
N GLU A 851 -25.19 31.92 -27.76
CA GLU A 851 -25.53 32.05 -26.34
C GLU A 851 -25.41 30.72 -25.56
N PHE A 852 -25.51 29.56 -26.23
CA PHE A 852 -25.22 28.27 -25.62
C PHE A 852 -23.76 28.17 -25.15
N GLY A 853 -22.82 28.60 -26.01
CA GLY A 853 -21.38 28.62 -25.71
C GLY A 853 -20.93 29.73 -24.75
N ARG A 854 -21.80 30.70 -24.39
CA ARG A 854 -21.49 31.81 -23.48
C ARG A 854 -21.88 31.47 -22.04
N THR A 855 -20.89 31.04 -21.25
CA THR A 855 -21.07 30.80 -19.80
C THR A 855 -20.32 31.80 -18.96
N ILE A 856 -18.99 31.88 -19.10
CA ILE A 856 -18.12 32.72 -18.29
C ILE A 856 -17.29 33.68 -19.13
N ARG A 857 -16.95 34.85 -18.57
CA ARG A 857 -15.98 35.79 -19.14
C ARG A 857 -14.56 35.34 -18.76
N PRO A 858 -13.76 34.80 -19.69
CA PRO A 858 -12.42 34.34 -19.37
C PRO A 858 -11.50 35.53 -19.05
N LYS A 859 -10.62 35.37 -18.06
CA LYS A 859 -9.51 36.31 -17.80
C LYS A 859 -8.28 35.82 -18.58
N GLY A 860 -8.11 36.29 -19.82
CA GLY A 860 -7.01 35.89 -20.72
C GLY A 860 -7.40 34.81 -21.75
N ASP A 861 -6.43 34.32 -22.51
CA ASP A 861 -6.62 33.39 -23.65
C ASP A 861 -6.68 31.90 -23.25
N VAL A 862 -7.04 31.61 -21.99
CA VAL A 862 -7.09 30.23 -21.48
C VAL A 862 -8.49 29.66 -21.73
N SER A 863 -8.60 28.71 -22.66
CA SER A 863 -9.81 27.90 -22.85
C SER A 863 -10.09 27.09 -21.58
N ASN A 864 -11.24 27.29 -20.95
CA ASN A 864 -11.64 26.57 -19.74
C ASN A 864 -12.87 25.71 -20.00
N ASP A 865 -12.61 24.46 -20.41
CA ASP A 865 -13.63 23.51 -20.84
C ASP A 865 -14.54 23.03 -19.68
N ASN A 866 -14.18 23.32 -18.42
CA ASN A 866 -14.97 22.95 -17.23
C ASN A 866 -16.33 23.67 -17.13
N PHE A 867 -16.50 24.78 -17.84
CA PHE A 867 -17.73 25.59 -17.82
C PHE A 867 -18.64 25.34 -19.03
N MET A 868 -18.50 24.21 -19.71
CA MET A 868 -19.45 23.82 -20.76
C MET A 868 -20.83 23.52 -20.18
N ARG A 869 -21.89 23.92 -20.88
CA ARG A 869 -23.27 23.66 -20.44
C ARG A 869 -23.66 22.21 -20.69
N PRO A 870 -24.44 21.59 -19.78
CA PRO A 870 -25.16 20.36 -20.12
C PRO A 870 -26.18 20.65 -21.22
N ILE A 871 -26.43 19.65 -22.07
CA ILE A 871 -27.39 19.76 -23.15
C ILE A 871 -28.75 19.33 -22.62
N ASN A 872 -29.66 20.28 -22.46
CA ASN A 872 -30.99 20.04 -21.92
C ASN A 872 -32.12 20.30 -22.94
N TRP A 873 -31.88 21.23 -23.88
CA TRP A 873 -32.88 21.77 -24.79
C TRP A 873 -32.37 21.71 -26.23
N VAL A 874 -33.14 21.05 -27.11
CA VAL A 874 -32.80 20.88 -28.52
C VAL A 874 -33.98 21.31 -29.38
N LEU A 875 -33.81 22.29 -30.25
CA LEU A 875 -34.81 22.62 -31.27
C LEU A 875 -34.62 21.73 -32.49
N TRP A 876 -35.69 21.09 -32.94
CA TRP A 876 -35.71 20.20 -34.09
C TRP A 876 -36.66 20.73 -35.16
N SER A 877 -36.19 20.86 -36.40
CA SER A 877 -37.06 21.13 -37.55
C SER A 877 -37.21 19.88 -38.43
N PRO A 878 -38.42 19.28 -38.53
CA PRO A 878 -38.67 18.18 -39.46
C PRO A 878 -38.53 18.59 -40.93
N ALA A 879 -38.72 19.88 -41.26
CA ALA A 879 -38.70 20.36 -42.64
C ALA A 879 -37.29 20.44 -43.24
N THR A 880 -36.28 20.74 -42.42
CA THR A 880 -34.89 20.87 -42.85
C THR A 880 -33.96 19.82 -42.24
N GLU A 881 -34.46 19.03 -41.29
CA GLU A 881 -33.70 18.08 -40.46
C GLU A 881 -32.53 18.75 -39.72
N ILE A 882 -32.76 19.97 -39.23
CA ILE A 882 -31.76 20.76 -38.49
C ILE A 882 -32.06 20.65 -36.99
N ALA A 883 -31.02 20.38 -36.20
CA ALA A 883 -31.07 20.38 -34.74
C ALA A 883 -30.24 21.56 -34.20
N VAL A 884 -30.81 22.36 -33.30
CA VAL A 884 -30.14 23.50 -32.68
C VAL A 884 -30.13 23.38 -31.16
N LEU A 885 -28.95 23.41 -30.55
CA LEU A 885 -28.76 23.46 -29.11
C LEU A 885 -28.94 24.89 -28.61
N ILE A 886 -29.80 25.06 -27.60
CA ILE A 886 -30.11 26.35 -27.01
C ILE A 886 -29.87 26.33 -25.50
N ASN A 887 -29.64 27.50 -24.90
CA ASN A 887 -29.50 27.61 -23.45
C ASN A 887 -30.90 27.68 -22.75
N PRO A 888 -30.97 27.47 -21.42
CA PRO A 888 -32.23 27.55 -20.68
C PRO A 888 -32.96 28.89 -20.80
N GLU A 889 -32.23 30.00 -20.89
CA GLU A 889 -32.79 31.34 -21.00
C GLU A 889 -33.48 31.58 -22.36
N GLU A 890 -32.89 31.08 -23.44
CA GLU A 890 -33.50 31.02 -24.77
C GLU A 890 -34.74 30.11 -24.74
N ALA A 891 -34.65 28.93 -24.12
CA ALA A 891 -35.79 28.02 -24.02
C ALA A 891 -36.98 28.66 -23.29
N GLU A 892 -36.75 29.34 -22.16
CA GLU A 892 -37.78 30.05 -21.40
C GLU A 892 -38.48 31.14 -22.24
N ALA A 893 -37.72 31.90 -23.03
CA ALA A 893 -38.29 32.91 -23.92
C ALA A 893 -39.11 32.31 -25.08
N LEU A 894 -38.79 31.09 -25.51
CA LEU A 894 -39.41 30.41 -26.64
C LEU A 894 -40.66 29.61 -26.28
N ILE A 895 -40.72 29.04 -25.07
CA ILE A 895 -41.86 28.22 -24.62
C ILE A 895 -43.21 28.94 -24.81
N PRO A 896 -43.40 30.22 -24.44
CA PRO A 896 -44.66 30.94 -24.66
C PRO A 896 -45.04 31.04 -26.15
N ILE A 897 -44.06 31.29 -27.02
CA ILE A 897 -44.25 31.44 -28.46
C ILE A 897 -44.65 30.10 -29.10
N MET A 898 -44.03 29.01 -28.66
CA MET A 898 -44.27 27.67 -29.20
C MET A 898 -45.54 27.01 -28.64
N ARG A 899 -46.08 27.52 -27.53
CA ARG A 899 -47.35 27.09 -26.94
C ARG A 899 -48.56 27.88 -27.43
N ASP A 900 -48.34 28.99 -28.14
CA ASP A 900 -49.41 29.81 -28.70
C ASP A 900 -50.15 29.01 -29.81
N PRO A 901 -51.43 28.67 -29.61
CA PRO A 901 -52.20 27.89 -30.60
C PRO A 901 -52.42 28.64 -31.92
N ASP A 902 -52.28 29.97 -31.93
CA ASP A 902 -52.42 30.79 -33.13
C ASP A 902 -51.11 30.90 -33.92
N ALA A 903 -49.97 30.47 -33.34
CA ALA A 903 -48.67 30.46 -33.99
C ALA A 903 -48.42 29.10 -34.68
N GLN A 904 -48.41 29.08 -36.01
CA GLN A 904 -47.92 27.91 -36.76
C GLN A 904 -46.39 27.84 -36.67
N VAL A 905 -45.90 26.96 -35.80
CA VAL A 905 -44.46 26.76 -35.54
C VAL A 905 -44.02 25.40 -36.10
N PRO A 906 -43.29 25.35 -37.23
CA PRO A 906 -42.81 24.10 -37.86
C PRO A 906 -41.58 23.48 -37.17
N THR A 907 -41.29 23.83 -35.91
CA THR A 907 -40.16 23.33 -35.13
C THR A 907 -40.62 22.81 -33.78
N HIS A 908 -39.92 21.83 -33.22
CA HIS A 908 -40.20 21.21 -31.93
C HIS A 908 -39.05 21.47 -30.95
N LEU A 909 -39.37 21.94 -29.75
CA LEU A 909 -38.44 22.02 -28.64
C LEU A 909 -38.45 20.68 -27.90
N LEU A 910 -37.34 19.96 -27.94
CA LEU A 910 -37.15 18.64 -27.35
C LEU A 910 -36.35 18.75 -26.05
N ILE A 911 -36.75 17.97 -25.05
CA ILE A 911 -35.98 17.80 -23.81
C ILE A 911 -35.00 16.64 -24.00
N TYR A 912 -33.73 16.90 -23.70
CA TYR A 912 -32.66 15.91 -23.75
C TYR A 912 -31.90 15.87 -22.43
N ALA A 913 -31.35 14.70 -22.11
CA ALA A 913 -30.30 14.56 -21.11
C ALA A 913 -29.38 13.44 -21.59
N ALA A 914 -28.06 13.67 -21.56
CA ALA A 914 -27.10 12.65 -21.95
C ALA A 914 -27.23 11.41 -21.04
N PRO A 915 -27.50 10.20 -21.58
CA PRO A 915 -27.62 9.00 -20.75
C PRO A 915 -26.29 8.66 -20.06
N ILE A 916 -26.21 8.92 -18.75
CA ILE A 916 -25.04 8.58 -17.92
C ILE A 916 -25.24 7.31 -17.10
N THR A 917 -26.50 6.92 -16.86
CA THR A 917 -26.88 5.62 -16.31
C THR A 917 -27.77 4.88 -17.28
N ARG A 918 -27.89 3.57 -17.10
CA ARG A 918 -28.75 2.75 -17.96
C ARG A 918 -30.22 3.16 -17.95
N LYS A 919 -30.75 3.60 -16.80
CA LYS A 919 -32.17 4.04 -16.67
C LYS A 919 -32.46 5.32 -17.46
N MET A 920 -31.43 6.08 -17.84
CA MET A 920 -31.57 7.31 -18.61
C MET A 920 -31.65 7.08 -20.13
N LEU A 921 -31.56 5.83 -20.61
CA LEU A 921 -31.66 5.52 -22.04
C LEU A 921 -32.98 6.02 -22.68
N GLN A 922 -34.05 6.14 -21.90
CA GLN A 922 -35.31 6.76 -22.35
C GLN A 922 -35.17 8.21 -22.86
N PHE A 923 -34.12 8.94 -22.46
CA PHE A 923 -33.86 10.31 -22.96
C PHE A 923 -33.11 10.31 -24.30
N ASN A 924 -32.54 9.17 -24.71
CA ASN A 924 -31.78 9.04 -25.94
C ASN A 924 -32.66 9.11 -27.19
N ASP A 925 -33.94 8.74 -27.06
CA ASP A 925 -34.91 8.73 -28.15
C ASP A 925 -35.49 10.12 -28.46
N LEU A 926 -35.20 11.14 -27.63
CA LEU A 926 -35.69 12.51 -27.76
C LEU A 926 -37.24 12.67 -27.73
N THR A 927 -37.96 11.61 -27.34
CA THR A 927 -39.42 11.58 -27.28
C THR A 927 -39.98 11.85 -25.87
N PHE A 928 -39.13 12.02 -24.86
CA PHE A 928 -39.54 12.21 -23.47
C PHE A 928 -40.51 13.37 -23.28
N HIS A 929 -40.21 14.53 -23.87
CA HIS A 929 -41.10 15.67 -23.89
C HIS A 929 -40.78 16.59 -25.07
N SER A 930 -41.81 17.10 -25.74
CA SER A 930 -41.69 18.01 -26.88
C SER A 930 -42.75 19.09 -26.88
N ILE A 931 -42.38 20.30 -27.31
CA ILE A 931 -43.27 21.47 -27.42
C ILE A 931 -43.09 22.10 -28.81
N PRO A 932 -44.12 22.15 -29.68
CA PRO A 932 -45.36 21.37 -29.62
C PRO A 932 -45.10 19.85 -29.72
N PRO A 933 -46.09 18.99 -29.39
CA PRO A 933 -45.92 17.53 -29.44
C PRO A 933 -45.45 17.03 -30.81
N LEU A 934 -44.50 16.10 -30.82
CA LEU A 934 -44.04 15.41 -32.03
C LEU A 934 -45.15 14.52 -32.64
N PRO A 935 -45.13 14.28 -33.97
CA PRO A 935 -46.05 13.35 -34.62
C PRO A 935 -45.98 11.93 -34.05
N SER A 936 -47.12 11.24 -33.99
CA SER A 936 -47.20 9.86 -33.50
C SER A 936 -46.33 8.93 -34.36
N GLY A 937 -45.31 8.31 -33.75
CA GLY A 937 -44.37 7.41 -34.43
C GLY A 937 -43.10 8.07 -34.97
N TRP A 938 -42.85 9.36 -34.66
CA TRP A 938 -41.56 9.99 -34.95
C TRP A 938 -40.42 9.25 -34.23
N LYS A 939 -39.32 9.03 -34.95
CA LYS A 939 -38.06 8.49 -34.41
C LYS A 939 -36.95 9.48 -34.70
N ALA A 940 -36.08 9.68 -33.71
CA ALA A 940 -34.87 10.46 -33.89
C ALA A 940 -33.98 9.83 -34.97
N PRO A 941 -33.37 10.62 -35.88
CA PRO A 941 -32.35 10.11 -36.79
C PRO A 941 -31.13 9.59 -36.01
N SER A 942 -30.51 8.48 -36.45
CA SER A 942 -29.37 7.88 -35.73
C SER A 942 -28.18 8.84 -35.61
N TRP A 943 -27.89 9.62 -36.66
CA TRP A 943 -26.84 10.64 -36.63
C TRP A 943 -27.06 11.67 -35.50
N LEU A 944 -28.32 12.03 -35.23
CA LEU A 944 -28.65 12.99 -34.19
C LEU A 944 -28.40 12.39 -32.81
N GLN A 945 -28.80 11.15 -32.57
CA GLN A 945 -28.57 10.46 -31.30
C GLN A 945 -27.08 10.30 -31.00
N VAL A 946 -26.30 9.87 -31.99
CA VAL A 946 -24.87 9.60 -31.85
C VAL A 946 -24.08 10.89 -31.62
N GLU A 947 -24.30 11.93 -32.43
CA GLU A 947 -23.55 13.18 -32.30
C GLU A 947 -23.95 13.98 -31.06
N LEU A 948 -25.25 14.03 -30.75
CA LEU A 948 -25.75 14.66 -29.53
C LEU A 948 -25.25 13.93 -28.28
N GLY A 949 -25.19 12.59 -28.33
CA GLY A 949 -24.62 11.76 -27.27
C GLY A 949 -23.13 12.01 -27.07
N LEU A 950 -22.35 12.05 -28.16
CA LEU A 950 -20.91 12.32 -28.10
C LEU A 950 -20.62 13.73 -27.57
N TYR A 951 -21.27 14.75 -28.13
CA TYR A 951 -21.12 16.11 -27.65
C TYR A 951 -21.61 16.22 -26.21
N GLY A 952 -22.72 15.56 -25.87
CA GLY A 952 -23.33 15.47 -24.54
C GLY A 952 -22.45 14.84 -23.45
N GLY A 953 -21.50 13.99 -23.83
CA GLY A 953 -20.72 13.15 -22.93
C GLY A 953 -21.55 12.00 -22.36
N ARG A 954 -22.32 11.33 -23.23
CA ARG A 954 -23.14 10.13 -22.94
C ARG A 954 -22.24 8.93 -22.61
N LEU A 955 -22.66 8.13 -21.61
CA LEU A 955 -21.96 6.91 -21.18
C LEU A 955 -22.67 5.62 -21.63
N TYR A 956 -24.00 5.62 -21.68
CA TYR A 956 -24.82 4.47 -22.07
C TYR A 956 -25.53 4.71 -23.40
N PHE A 957 -25.59 3.69 -24.26
CA PHE A 957 -26.25 3.71 -25.56
C PHE A 957 -26.83 2.33 -25.88
N GLU A 958 -27.70 2.22 -26.88
CA GLU A 958 -28.27 0.94 -27.33
C GLU A 958 -27.36 0.24 -28.34
N TRP A 959 -27.41 -1.10 -28.42
CA TRP A 959 -26.50 -1.89 -29.27
C TRP A 959 -26.54 -1.46 -30.74
N ASP A 960 -27.71 -1.10 -31.25
CA ASP A 960 -27.93 -0.69 -32.64
C ASP A 960 -27.17 0.61 -33.02
N GLU A 961 -26.69 1.38 -32.02
CA GLU A 961 -25.91 2.61 -32.22
C GLU A 961 -24.39 2.37 -32.25
N TYR A 962 -23.92 1.17 -31.88
CA TYR A 962 -22.49 0.88 -31.70
C TYR A 962 -21.68 1.12 -32.99
N ASP A 963 -22.17 0.62 -34.12
CA ASP A 963 -21.49 0.73 -35.41
C ASP A 963 -21.41 2.18 -35.88
N ASP A 964 -22.49 2.95 -35.69
CA ASP A 964 -22.56 4.38 -36.04
C ASP A 964 -21.61 5.22 -35.17
N ILE A 965 -21.46 4.90 -33.87
CA ILE A 965 -20.48 5.53 -32.97
C ILE A 965 -19.06 5.24 -33.43
N CYS A 966 -18.76 3.98 -33.77
CA CYS A 966 -17.44 3.59 -34.27
C CYS A 966 -17.12 4.30 -35.59
N ALA A 967 -18.08 4.36 -36.51
CA ALA A 967 -17.94 5.07 -37.78
C ALA A 967 -17.69 6.57 -37.60
N LEU A 968 -18.40 7.24 -36.68
CA LEU A 968 -18.19 8.66 -36.37
C LEU A 968 -16.80 8.92 -35.79
N LEU A 969 -16.33 8.04 -34.91
CA LEU A 969 -14.99 8.14 -34.31
C LEU A 969 -13.87 7.76 -35.28
N GLY A 970 -14.19 7.22 -36.46
CA GLY A 970 -13.20 6.73 -37.42
C GLY A 970 -12.60 5.36 -37.07
N ILE A 971 -13.23 4.64 -36.14
CA ILE A 971 -12.82 3.30 -35.67
C ILE A 971 -13.33 2.27 -36.69
N GLN A 972 -12.47 1.79 -37.60
CA GLN A 972 -12.83 0.71 -38.53
C GLN A 972 -12.76 -0.66 -37.87
N GLU A 973 -13.67 -1.58 -38.24
CA GLU A 973 -13.64 -3.03 -37.88
C GLU A 973 -12.42 -3.81 -38.42
N GLY A 974 -11.38 -3.14 -38.89
CA GLY A 974 -10.15 -3.76 -39.37
C GLY A 974 -8.92 -2.85 -39.40
N LEU A 975 -8.97 -1.63 -38.84
CA LEU A 975 -7.81 -0.70 -38.82
C LEU A 975 -7.63 -0.03 -37.45
N VAL A 976 -7.50 -0.83 -36.41
CA VAL A 976 -6.92 -0.35 -35.12
C VAL A 976 -5.40 -0.13 -35.26
N GLU A 977 -4.79 -0.52 -36.39
CA GLU A 977 -3.34 -0.49 -36.62
C GLU A 977 -2.77 0.80 -37.27
N ALA A 978 -3.59 1.77 -37.72
CA ALA A 978 -3.08 2.88 -38.55
C ALA A 978 -3.06 4.28 -37.89
N GLU A 979 -3.74 4.50 -36.77
CA GLU A 979 -3.86 5.85 -36.18
C GLU A 979 -2.80 6.19 -35.13
N GLN A 980 -2.25 5.20 -34.43
CA GLN A 980 -1.18 5.44 -33.45
C GLN A 980 0.18 5.74 -34.09
N ALA A 981 0.40 5.39 -35.36
CA ALA A 981 1.66 5.68 -36.06
C ALA A 981 1.85 7.17 -36.45
N ASN A 982 0.80 8.00 -36.42
CA ASN A 982 0.85 9.38 -36.93
C ASN A 982 1.00 10.47 -35.86
N LEU A 983 1.15 10.13 -34.57
CA LEU A 983 1.47 11.11 -33.53
C LEU A 983 2.96 11.19 -33.14
N GLU A 984 3.80 10.27 -33.61
CA GLU A 984 5.26 10.36 -33.38
C GLU A 984 6.02 11.11 -34.49
N VAL A 985 5.39 11.50 -35.61
CA VAL A 985 6.07 12.19 -36.72
C VAL A 985 5.54 13.63 -36.88
N SER A 986 5.85 14.48 -35.91
CA SER A 986 5.85 15.93 -36.08
C SER A 986 6.81 16.59 -35.10
N LEU A 987 8.08 16.16 -35.12
CA LEU A 987 9.25 16.95 -34.77
C LEU A 987 10.40 16.50 -35.70
N ASP A 988 10.92 17.48 -36.43
CA ASP A 988 12.04 17.47 -37.40
C ASP A 988 11.81 16.89 -38.81
N GLY A 989 12.25 17.66 -39.81
CA GLY A 989 11.92 17.48 -41.23
C GLY A 989 13.11 17.39 -42.19
N ALA A 990 12.75 17.61 -43.47
CA ALA A 990 13.56 17.82 -44.69
C ALA A 990 13.93 16.61 -45.59
N ALA A 991 13.44 16.70 -46.84
CA ALA A 991 14.01 16.30 -48.16
C ALA A 991 14.36 14.80 -48.39
N ASP A 992 14.10 14.13 -49.53
CA ASP A 992 13.88 14.51 -50.94
C ASP A 992 13.01 13.46 -51.68
N GLU A 993 12.45 13.89 -52.82
CA GLU A 993 11.54 13.21 -53.74
C GLU A 993 12.20 12.14 -54.65
N GLU A 994 11.43 11.14 -55.11
CA GLU A 994 11.11 10.90 -56.55
C GLU A 994 10.30 9.58 -56.77
N PRO A 995 9.54 9.42 -57.87
CA PRO A 995 8.21 8.80 -57.88
C PRO A 995 8.14 7.42 -58.55
N VAL A 996 7.14 6.61 -58.16
CA VAL A 996 6.65 5.50 -58.99
C VAL A 996 5.15 5.64 -59.20
N GLN A 997 4.81 5.71 -60.48
CA GLN A 997 3.54 6.09 -61.04
C GLN A 997 2.67 4.84 -61.25
N ASP A 998 1.71 4.62 -60.35
CA ASP A 998 0.51 3.83 -60.65
C ASP A 998 -0.65 4.28 -59.76
N GLY A 999 -0.94 5.58 -59.84
CA GLY A 999 -1.99 6.25 -59.08
C GLY A 999 -2.97 6.89 -60.05
N LEU A 1000 -4.16 6.31 -60.17
CA LEU A 1000 -5.34 7.10 -60.54
C LEU A 1000 -6.65 6.49 -60.04
N LEU A 1001 -6.74 5.18 -59.83
CA LEU A 1001 -8.00 4.53 -59.40
C LEU A 1001 -8.02 4.16 -57.91
N THR A 1002 -6.87 3.85 -57.29
CA THR A 1002 -6.79 3.50 -55.86
C THR A 1002 -6.68 4.74 -54.95
N GLU A 1003 -6.19 5.87 -55.48
CA GLU A 1003 -6.13 7.14 -54.74
C GLU A 1003 -7.51 7.76 -54.50
N LEU A 1004 -8.46 7.59 -55.41
CA LEU A 1004 -9.79 8.17 -55.27
C LEU A 1004 -10.60 7.49 -54.15
N HIS A 1005 -10.37 6.20 -53.88
CA HIS A 1005 -10.98 5.49 -52.76
C HIS A 1005 -10.24 5.72 -51.42
N LYS A 1006 -8.91 5.89 -51.42
CA LYS A 1006 -8.14 6.19 -50.19
C LYS A 1006 -8.26 7.66 -49.73
N LYS A 1007 -8.35 8.63 -50.66
CA LYS A 1007 -8.59 10.05 -50.32
C LYS A 1007 -9.98 10.28 -49.73
N SER A 1008 -11.00 9.56 -50.22
CA SER A 1008 -12.38 9.64 -49.72
C SER A 1008 -12.57 9.15 -48.27
N GLN A 1009 -11.78 8.17 -47.81
CA GLN A 1009 -11.89 7.62 -46.44
C GLN A 1009 -10.98 8.30 -45.41
N ALA A 1010 -9.86 8.92 -45.82
CA ALA A 1010 -8.99 9.68 -44.92
C ALA A 1010 -9.65 10.98 -44.42
N GLU A 1011 -10.64 11.51 -45.14
CA GLU A 1011 -11.33 12.77 -44.85
C GLU A 1011 -12.44 12.68 -43.77
N ARG A 1012 -12.67 11.52 -43.14
CA ARG A 1012 -13.78 11.31 -42.18
C ARG A 1012 -13.39 10.96 -40.73
N LYS A 1013 -12.13 11.17 -40.33
CA LYS A 1013 -11.69 10.91 -38.95
C LYS A 1013 -11.96 12.12 -38.08
N LEU A 1014 -12.68 11.94 -36.96
CA LEU A 1014 -13.06 13.03 -36.07
C LEU A 1014 -11.86 13.69 -35.39
N ALA A 1015 -10.88 12.90 -34.96
CA ALA A 1015 -9.66 13.34 -34.29
C ALA A 1015 -8.48 12.44 -34.69
N GLN A 1016 -7.23 12.91 -34.51
CA GLN A 1016 -6.04 12.10 -34.82
C GLN A 1016 -5.91 10.85 -33.92
N ASN A 1017 -6.31 10.98 -32.65
CA ASN A 1017 -6.34 9.90 -31.66
C ASN A 1017 -7.74 9.81 -31.04
N PRO A 1018 -8.71 9.13 -31.70
CA PRO A 1018 -10.11 9.18 -31.28
C PRO A 1018 -10.36 8.57 -29.90
N LEU A 1019 -9.63 7.51 -29.52
CA LEU A 1019 -9.80 6.84 -28.23
C LEU A 1019 -9.34 7.72 -27.06
N THR A 1020 -8.13 8.29 -27.16
CA THR A 1020 -7.58 9.19 -26.13
C THR A 1020 -8.36 10.50 -26.05
N PHE A 1021 -8.79 11.03 -27.20
CA PHE A 1021 -9.72 12.16 -27.27
C PHE A 1021 -11.01 11.86 -26.50
N LEU A 1022 -11.62 10.71 -26.75
CA LEU A 1022 -12.86 10.31 -26.10
C LEU A 1022 -12.69 10.17 -24.58
N GLN A 1023 -11.59 9.58 -24.11
CA GLN A 1023 -11.29 9.48 -22.68
C GLN A 1023 -11.19 10.86 -22.02
N GLU A 1024 -10.39 11.77 -22.57
CA GLU A 1024 -10.23 13.12 -22.00
C GLU A 1024 -11.52 13.95 -22.11
N TRP A 1025 -12.25 13.81 -23.23
CA TRP A 1025 -13.51 14.50 -23.45
C TRP A 1025 -14.57 14.07 -22.42
N LEU A 1026 -14.75 12.76 -22.22
CA LEU A 1026 -15.67 12.23 -21.20
C LEU A 1026 -15.24 12.67 -19.80
N ALA A 1027 -13.94 12.65 -19.48
CA ALA A 1027 -13.45 13.11 -18.19
C ALA A 1027 -13.83 14.58 -17.91
N ILE A 1028 -13.76 15.48 -18.90
CA ILE A 1028 -14.22 16.87 -18.71
C ILE A 1028 -15.74 16.94 -18.59
N ARG A 1029 -16.49 16.25 -19.47
CA ARG A 1029 -17.96 16.25 -19.44
C ARG A 1029 -18.52 15.67 -18.15
N ARG A 1030 -17.79 14.76 -17.49
CA ARG A 1030 -18.10 14.10 -16.22
C ARG A 1030 -17.30 14.65 -15.03
N ARG A 1031 -16.64 15.82 -15.18
CA ARG A 1031 -15.89 16.49 -14.09
C ARG A 1031 -14.89 15.58 -13.34
N GLY A 1032 -14.29 14.62 -14.04
CA GLY A 1032 -13.30 13.69 -13.50
C GLY A 1032 -13.87 12.46 -12.79
N GLN A 1033 -15.19 12.23 -12.82
CA GLN A 1033 -15.80 10.99 -12.31
C GLN A 1033 -15.43 9.79 -13.18
N ASP A 1034 -15.31 8.61 -12.57
CA ASP A 1034 -14.96 7.38 -13.29
C ASP A 1034 -16.14 6.91 -14.18
N PHE A 1035 -15.82 6.58 -15.42
CA PHE A 1035 -16.75 6.07 -16.42
C PHE A 1035 -16.26 4.77 -17.07
N ALA A 1036 -15.17 4.18 -16.57
CA ALA A 1036 -14.53 2.98 -17.11
C ALA A 1036 -15.47 1.78 -17.23
N HIS A 1037 -16.47 1.69 -16.36
CA HIS A 1037 -17.45 0.60 -16.29
C HIS A 1037 -18.71 0.82 -17.14
N SER A 1038 -18.73 1.82 -18.03
CA SER A 1038 -19.83 2.08 -18.96
C SER A 1038 -19.54 1.56 -20.38
N PRO A 1039 -20.56 1.39 -21.24
CA PRO A 1039 -20.36 1.10 -22.67
C PRO A 1039 -19.39 2.06 -23.35
N MET A 1040 -19.57 3.37 -23.16
CA MET A 1040 -18.68 4.36 -23.76
C MET A 1040 -17.27 4.32 -23.14
N GLY A 1041 -17.16 3.96 -21.85
CA GLY A 1041 -15.89 3.67 -21.19
C GLY A 1041 -15.13 2.53 -21.87
N PHE A 1042 -15.82 1.43 -22.19
CA PHE A 1042 -15.23 0.30 -22.92
C PHE A 1042 -14.77 0.71 -24.32
N VAL A 1043 -15.60 1.45 -25.06
CA VAL A 1043 -15.22 2.01 -26.38
C VAL A 1043 -13.97 2.87 -26.26
N SER A 1044 -13.94 3.80 -25.30
CA SER A 1044 -12.79 4.70 -25.07
C SER A 1044 -11.49 3.97 -24.71
N GLN A 1045 -11.58 2.78 -24.10
CA GLN A 1045 -10.42 1.94 -23.74
C GLN A 1045 -9.97 1.01 -24.88
N GLY A 1046 -10.70 0.97 -26.00
CA GLY A 1046 -10.47 0.03 -27.10
C GLY A 1046 -10.93 -1.40 -26.79
N LYS A 1047 -11.82 -1.59 -25.81
CA LYS A 1047 -12.40 -2.91 -25.51
C LYS A 1047 -13.53 -3.19 -26.48
N ARG A 1048 -13.53 -4.38 -27.09
CA ARG A 1048 -14.60 -4.83 -27.99
C ARG A 1048 -15.89 -5.09 -27.20
N LEU A 1049 -16.98 -4.47 -27.63
CA LEU A 1049 -18.33 -4.78 -27.13
C LEU A 1049 -18.99 -5.84 -28.01
N GLN A 1050 -19.83 -6.68 -27.38
CA GLN A 1050 -20.66 -7.68 -28.06
C GLN A 1050 -22.12 -7.46 -27.65
N GLY A 1051 -23.07 -7.81 -28.51
CA GLY A 1051 -24.51 -7.58 -28.26
C GLY A 1051 -25.07 -8.36 -27.05
N ASP A 1052 -24.38 -9.40 -26.58
CA ASP A 1052 -24.72 -10.17 -25.37
C ASP A 1052 -24.11 -9.60 -24.08
N HIS A 1053 -23.36 -8.49 -24.17
CA HIS A 1053 -22.75 -7.85 -23.02
C HIS A 1053 -23.82 -7.38 -22.01
N ILE A 1054 -23.48 -7.41 -20.71
CA ILE A 1054 -24.44 -7.11 -19.62
C ILE A 1054 -25.06 -5.70 -19.72
N PHE A 1055 -24.38 -4.78 -20.41
CA PHE A 1055 -24.86 -3.44 -20.68
C PHE A 1055 -26.15 -3.42 -21.51
N PHE A 1056 -26.31 -4.38 -22.42
CA PHE A 1056 -27.40 -4.43 -23.41
C PHE A 1056 -28.49 -5.46 -23.07
N LYS A 1057 -28.27 -6.35 -22.09
CA LYS A 1057 -29.26 -7.37 -21.68
C LYS A 1057 -30.51 -6.74 -21.06
N GLN A 1058 -31.69 -6.84 -21.68
CA GLN A 1058 -32.95 -6.30 -21.13
C GLN A 1058 -33.15 -6.77 -19.67
N ALA A 1059 -33.46 -5.83 -18.77
CA ALA A 1059 -33.96 -6.21 -17.46
C ALA A 1059 -35.30 -6.89 -17.67
N GLU A 1060 -35.45 -8.13 -17.22
CA GLU A 1060 -36.77 -8.74 -17.09
C GLU A 1060 -37.57 -7.87 -16.13
N HIS A 1061 -38.44 -7.02 -16.68
CA HIS A 1061 -39.49 -6.38 -15.91
C HIS A 1061 -40.35 -7.50 -15.35
N VAL A 1062 -40.12 -7.86 -14.09
CA VAL A 1062 -41.17 -8.49 -13.29
C VAL A 1062 -42.29 -7.47 -13.28
N ALA A 1063 -43.33 -7.73 -14.07
CA ALA A 1063 -44.57 -7.01 -14.00
C ALA A 1063 -45.08 -7.14 -12.56
N VAL A 1064 -44.89 -6.09 -11.78
CA VAL A 1064 -45.62 -5.94 -10.52
C VAL A 1064 -47.05 -5.66 -10.95
N ASP A 1065 -47.94 -6.61 -10.64
CA ASP A 1065 -49.38 -6.48 -10.86
C ASP A 1065 -49.87 -5.11 -10.39
N ASP A 1066 -50.64 -4.48 -11.25
CA ASP A 1066 -51.25 -3.15 -11.13
C ASP A 1066 -52.40 -3.13 -10.10
N THR A 1067 -52.15 -3.61 -8.87
CA THR A 1067 -53.16 -3.73 -7.78
C THR A 1067 -52.76 -3.14 -6.44
N LEU A 1068 -51.82 -2.18 -6.40
CA LEU A 1068 -51.53 -1.39 -5.18
C LEU A 1068 -51.52 0.14 -5.41
N ALA A 1069 -52.26 0.61 -6.41
CA ALA A 1069 -52.65 2.01 -6.52
C ALA A 1069 -53.90 2.32 -5.66
N ALA A 1070 -53.75 2.24 -4.34
CA ALA A 1070 -54.69 2.84 -3.39
C ALA A 1070 -54.03 2.91 -2.01
N LEU A 1071 -53.36 4.02 -1.70
CA LEU A 1071 -53.29 4.62 -0.35
C LEU A 1071 -52.61 5.99 -0.49
N ALA A 1072 -53.44 7.03 -0.59
CA ALA A 1072 -53.03 8.42 -0.50
C ALA A 1072 -52.42 8.71 0.90
N PRO A 1073 -51.50 9.69 1.02
CA PRO A 1073 -50.96 10.08 2.32
C PRO A 1073 -52.07 10.73 3.15
N LEU A 1074 -52.28 10.20 4.37
CA LEU A 1074 -53.15 10.80 5.38
C LEU A 1074 -52.60 12.17 5.79
N THR A 1075 -53.34 13.21 5.43
CA THR A 1075 -53.25 14.54 6.02
C THR A 1075 -53.60 14.47 7.51
N HIS A 1076 -52.63 14.63 8.40
CA HIS A 1076 -52.91 15.01 9.78
C HIS A 1076 -53.06 16.54 9.86
N ARG A 1077 -54.32 16.97 10.05
CA ARG A 1077 -54.67 18.30 10.56
C ARG A 1077 -54.06 18.48 11.95
N ASN A 1078 -53.23 19.50 12.13
CA ASN A 1078 -53.07 20.17 13.42
C ASN A 1078 -53.74 21.54 13.33
N THR A 1079 -54.68 21.77 14.26
CA THR A 1079 -55.41 23.01 14.46
C THR A 1079 -54.52 24.08 15.08
N ALA A 1080 -54.74 25.31 14.61
CA ALA A 1080 -54.06 26.54 14.93
C ALA A 1080 -54.24 27.03 16.39
N ASP A 1081 -53.26 27.81 16.86
CA ASP A 1081 -53.36 29.08 17.61
C ASP A 1081 -51.91 29.50 17.99
N ALA A 1082 -51.42 30.75 17.96
CA ALA A 1082 -51.82 32.04 17.37
C ALA A 1082 -50.58 33.00 17.50
N ASN A 1083 -50.46 33.96 16.58
CA ASN A 1083 -49.62 35.20 16.55
C ASN A 1083 -48.08 35.08 16.47
N GLU A 1084 -47.42 35.38 15.33
CA GLU A 1084 -47.14 36.70 14.66
C GLU A 1084 -46.14 37.59 15.45
N ASN A 1085 -45.01 38.12 14.95
CA ASN A 1085 -44.62 38.57 13.59
C ASN A 1085 -43.10 38.87 13.44
N ARG A 1086 -42.59 38.75 12.18
CA ARG A 1086 -41.43 39.41 11.48
C ARG A 1086 -39.98 39.03 11.90
N ASP A 1087 -38.96 38.89 11.04
CA ASP A 1087 -38.69 39.24 9.63
C ASP A 1087 -37.42 38.46 9.18
N ASP A 1088 -37.40 38.00 7.92
CA ASP A 1088 -36.32 37.85 6.92
C ASP A 1088 -34.86 37.43 7.27
N GLY A 1089 -34.31 36.46 6.50
CA GLY A 1089 -32.86 36.39 6.26
C GLY A 1089 -32.27 35.02 5.93
N TYR A 1090 -32.33 34.62 4.66
CA TYR A 1090 -31.66 33.45 4.07
C TYR A 1090 -30.15 33.72 3.85
N TYR A 1091 -29.26 32.89 4.41
CA TYR A 1091 -27.97 32.47 3.81
C TYR A 1091 -27.48 31.19 4.50
N GLY A 1092 -27.44 30.09 3.75
CA GLY A 1092 -26.68 28.89 4.10
C GLY A 1092 -25.24 29.04 3.62
N VAL A 1093 -24.29 28.76 4.51
CA VAL A 1093 -22.89 28.48 4.17
C VAL A 1093 -22.42 27.32 5.04
N ASP A 1094 -21.73 26.41 4.38
CA ASP A 1094 -21.07 25.21 4.86
C ASP A 1094 -20.15 25.48 6.06
N ASP A 1095 -20.33 24.71 7.14
CA ASP A 1095 -19.24 24.30 8.03
C ASP A 1095 -19.67 23.06 8.82
N MET A 1096 -18.67 22.37 9.37
CA MET A 1096 -18.67 21.29 10.37
C MET A 1096 -18.54 19.86 9.81
N GLY A 1097 -17.52 19.08 10.19
CA GLY A 1097 -16.54 19.35 11.23
C GLY A 1097 -15.49 18.26 11.35
N ALA A 1098 -14.32 18.72 11.81
CA ALA A 1098 -13.27 17.93 12.41
C ALA A 1098 -13.70 17.53 13.82
N ASN A 1099 -13.35 16.31 14.25
CA ASN A 1099 -13.55 15.88 15.62
C ASN A 1099 -12.54 16.57 16.55
N GLU A 1100 -13.10 17.26 17.55
CA GLU A 1100 -12.43 17.80 18.72
C GLU A 1100 -11.87 16.66 19.59
N ALA A 1101 -10.57 16.72 19.90
CA ALA A 1101 -9.99 16.05 21.04
C ALA A 1101 -9.90 17.08 22.17
N GLY A 1102 -10.53 16.79 23.31
CA GLY A 1102 -10.48 17.65 24.48
C GLY A 1102 -9.10 17.59 25.15
N ASP A 1103 -8.54 18.77 25.41
CA ASP A 1103 -7.49 19.01 26.38
C ASP A 1103 -7.90 20.20 27.26
N ASP A 1104 -8.08 19.94 28.55
CA ASP A 1104 -8.01 20.94 29.62
C ASP A 1104 -6.52 21.23 29.88
N ASP A 1105 -6.05 22.44 29.57
CA ASP A 1105 -5.46 23.37 30.55
C ASP A 1105 -4.71 24.52 29.85
N SER A 1106 -5.04 25.72 30.33
CA SER A 1106 -4.64 27.04 29.86
C SER A 1106 -3.16 27.39 30.05
N SER A 1107 -2.55 28.03 29.04
CA SER A 1107 -1.75 29.26 29.23
C SER A 1107 -1.53 29.97 27.89
N ASP A 1108 -2.07 31.19 27.79
CA ASP A 1108 -1.90 32.14 26.69
C ASP A 1108 -0.42 32.42 26.37
N ASP A 1109 -0.06 32.44 25.09
CA ASP A 1109 1.09 33.19 24.57
C ASP A 1109 0.68 33.85 23.23
N ASP A 1110 0.65 35.19 23.24
CA ASP A 1110 0.30 36.06 22.12
C ASP A 1110 1.24 35.87 20.91
N ILE A 1111 0.68 35.71 19.72
CA ILE A 1111 1.42 35.65 18.45
C ILE A 1111 1.43 37.04 17.80
N GLU A 1112 2.61 37.70 17.80
CA GLU A 1112 2.88 38.89 16.99
C GLU A 1112 3.10 38.53 15.51
N TYR A 1113 2.33 39.14 14.62
CA TYR A 1113 2.51 39.05 13.17
C TYR A 1113 3.58 40.04 12.68
N ALA A 1114 4.61 39.55 11.99
CA ALA A 1114 5.61 40.36 11.32
C ALA A 1114 5.18 40.65 9.86
N ASP A 1115 4.62 41.83 9.62
CA ASP A 1115 4.37 42.39 8.29
C ASP A 1115 5.67 42.92 7.68
N SER A 1116 6.39 42.11 6.91
CA SER A 1116 7.43 42.64 6.02
C SER A 1116 7.81 41.72 4.85
N GLU A 1117 6.85 41.37 3.97
CA GLU A 1117 7.17 40.86 2.63
C GLU A 1117 6.23 41.44 1.56
N TYR A 1118 6.28 42.77 1.39
CA TYR A 1118 5.84 43.43 0.16
C TYR A 1118 6.78 44.59 -0.15
N ALA A 1119 7.93 44.31 -0.77
CA ALA A 1119 8.68 45.36 -1.47
C ALA A 1119 9.62 44.81 -2.55
N SER A 1120 9.42 45.37 -3.75
CA SER A 1120 10.38 45.55 -4.84
C SER A 1120 10.43 44.50 -5.96
N SER A 1121 9.80 44.85 -7.08
CA SER A 1121 10.34 44.57 -8.41
C SER A 1121 10.02 45.76 -9.33
N ALA A 1122 10.96 46.69 -9.45
CA ALA A 1122 10.99 47.67 -10.53
C ALA A 1122 12.45 48.08 -10.78
N ALA A 1123 12.99 47.70 -11.94
CA ALA A 1123 13.78 48.54 -12.86
C ALA A 1123 14.79 47.73 -13.69
N SER A 1124 14.56 47.67 -15.01
CA SER A 1124 15.56 47.96 -16.06
C SER A 1124 14.80 48.23 -17.37
N GLY A 1125 15.18 49.15 -18.24
CA GLY A 1125 16.45 49.85 -18.32
C GLY A 1125 16.40 51.10 -19.21
N ASN A 1126 17.60 51.67 -19.35
CA ASN A 1126 18.14 51.96 -20.68
C ASN A 1126 18.78 50.67 -21.23
#